data_AF-A0A856MHJ1-F1
#
_entry.id   AF-A0A856MHJ1-F1
#
_cell.length_a   1.000
_cell.length_b   1.000
_cell.length_c   1.000
_cell.angle_alpha   90.00
_cell.angle_beta   90.00
_cell.angle_gamma   90.00
#
_symmetry.space_group_name_H-M   'P 1'
#
loop_
_entity.id
_entity.type
_entity.pdbx_description
1 polymer ?
#
loop_
_entity_poly.entity_id
_entity_poly.type
_entity_poly.pdbx_seq_one_letter_code
_entity_poly.pdbx_strand_id
1 'polypeptide(L)'
;MSHARKNSYSGLPELEKSKDTEKATRKRDGFAFPFISVLSTLLEVTQMIAIWAAGMLKKLTHLVSNLLKSTQIKKSTTIAALVMAAILAGHSVSAQVNGPPPLGGIEVPKPKNLTDFVKDEKAAIALGKSLFWDMQLGYDGIQSCASCHFNAGADSRSKNQISPGFIDRTFTPGKGPNYQLTAVDYPFHKLANPDDISSTVVSDNNDVAGSQGVFRARFVDVNPGSDKDKVTPLKDQVFNVNGTNVRQVTPRHSPSVINAVFNFRNFWDGLAQNTFNGVNPLGLRDSNAYVLKAVHRKQLEDVQVSLNNSSLASQAVGPPENSLETSAELTNVTTPLRIELSGNDTTVKVFDTLGRTVNNTVDAEVLENITNSDEQASRLSPGSNNKRFRRVGRKLGKKFLALKPLAKQIVAYDDSVLGSLSNSSAYSSKPGLKKSYEALLQDAFKREWWDSDMIIKINPQTGRRTFSHKKGKLNTNEFTLAEYNFSLFFGLAVQAYESTLVSAETPFDQFLAGNSGALTAQQQLGWNVFQNKGTCIACHAGSELTAASVTTVAQRGRIGRAPVQAGGRPEDSGFFSIGVRPSSEDPGLGGNDGLNGNGQGNPLSEVRLAQQGKFKQLLGEDPPTLNPPLDPNEAVTADGAFKTPGLRNIELTAPYFHNGGQSTLEQVVDFYNRGGDFGGLPPLNLTPEEKQGLVAFMKGLTDERVRNQKAPFDHPQLFIPNGHPGNQNSVTIDPNVKTQDGTTQATDSLLEIPAVGQNGGNPLPKFLATS
;
A
#
# COMPACT_ATOMS: atom_id res chain seq x y z
N MET A 1 25.11 -55.84 31.09
CA MET A 1 25.85 -57.07 30.79
C MET A 1 26.44 -56.90 29.40
N SER A 2 27.69 -56.43 29.25
CA SER A 2 28.97 -57.19 29.28
C SER A 2 29.03 -58.24 28.16
N HIS A 3 30.01 -58.35 27.27
CA HIS A 3 31.44 -57.98 27.26
C HIS A 3 31.96 -58.08 25.80
N ALA A 4 32.76 -57.14 25.27
CA ALA A 4 34.23 -56.97 25.37
C ALA A 4 35.00 -57.81 24.30
N ARG A 5 35.91 -57.27 23.47
CA ARG A 5 37.33 -56.85 23.69
C ARG A 5 37.95 -56.64 22.27
N LYS A 6 39.10 -56.01 21.97
CA LYS A 6 40.12 -55.10 22.54
C LYS A 6 41.16 -54.92 21.41
N ASN A 7 41.75 -53.72 21.21
CA ASN A 7 43.21 -53.45 21.34
C ASN A 7 43.61 -52.06 20.84
N SER A 8 44.69 -51.57 21.44
CA SER A 8 45.20 -50.20 21.61
C SER A 8 46.67 -50.07 21.15
N TYR A 9 47.21 -48.84 21.20
CA TYR A 9 48.62 -48.32 21.35
C TYR A 9 48.85 -47.20 20.30
N SER A 10 48.90 -45.88 20.58
CA SER A 10 49.70 -44.98 21.46
C SER A 10 51.16 -44.72 21.03
N GLY A 11 51.54 -43.44 20.86
CA GLY A 11 52.95 -42.99 20.78
C GLY A 11 53.14 -41.53 20.31
N LEU A 12 53.32 -40.62 21.27
CA LEU A 12 53.86 -39.23 21.18
C LEU A 12 55.42 -39.27 21.07
N PRO A 13 56.18 -38.19 20.72
CA PRO A 13 56.38 -37.03 21.61
C PRO A 13 56.64 -35.63 20.99
N GLU A 14 56.55 -34.70 21.94
CA GLU A 14 56.70 -33.24 22.02
C GLU A 14 58.17 -32.75 21.93
N LEU A 15 58.38 -31.46 21.61
CA LEU A 15 59.54 -30.67 22.09
C LEU A 15 59.30 -29.14 21.98
N GLU A 16 59.07 -28.57 23.17
CA GLU A 16 59.43 -27.27 23.75
C GLU A 16 60.06 -26.14 22.90
N LYS A 17 59.59 -24.91 23.16
CA LYS A 17 60.33 -23.93 23.99
C LYS A 17 59.45 -22.77 24.46
N SER A 18 59.66 -22.39 25.73
CA SER A 18 58.98 -21.33 26.48
C SER A 18 59.98 -20.23 26.89
N LYS A 19 59.41 -19.14 27.45
CA LYS A 19 60.01 -18.00 28.18
C LYS A 19 60.37 -16.80 27.28
N ASP A 20 59.94 -15.57 27.57
CA ASP A 20 59.95 -14.88 28.87
C ASP A 20 58.76 -13.94 29.16
N THR A 21 58.49 -13.84 30.46
CA THR A 21 57.73 -12.84 31.25
C THR A 21 58.32 -11.41 31.11
N GLU A 22 57.61 -10.29 31.29
CA GLU A 22 57.23 -9.75 32.61
C GLU A 22 56.39 -8.44 32.50
N LYS A 23 55.55 -8.26 33.54
CA LYS A 23 55.04 -7.01 34.17
C LYS A 23 53.92 -6.15 33.55
N ALA A 24 52.80 -6.24 34.28
CA ALA A 24 51.66 -5.34 34.32
C ALA A 24 51.92 -4.08 35.19
N THR A 25 51.26 -2.97 34.86
CA THR A 25 50.62 -2.05 35.84
C THR A 25 49.54 -1.18 35.17
N ARG A 26 48.35 -1.16 35.78
CA ARG A 26 47.23 -0.23 35.52
C ARG A 26 47.59 1.21 35.95
N LYS A 27 47.10 2.22 35.21
CA LYS A 27 46.25 3.31 35.76
C LYS A 27 45.63 4.20 34.65
N ARG A 28 44.37 4.56 34.92
CA ARG A 28 43.48 5.57 34.32
C ARG A 28 44.20 6.94 34.13
N ASP A 29 44.01 7.72 33.07
CA ASP A 29 42.87 8.59 32.72
C ASP A 29 43.29 9.47 31.50
N GLY A 30 42.33 9.80 30.62
CA GLY A 30 42.28 11.00 29.76
C GLY A 30 43.35 11.24 28.68
N PHE A 31 42.93 11.31 27.40
CA PHE A 31 43.06 12.49 26.51
C PHE A 31 42.71 12.13 25.05
N ALA A 32 42.08 13.10 24.38
CA ALA A 32 41.53 13.03 23.03
C ALA A 32 42.58 12.82 21.91
N PHE A 33 42.21 12.10 20.84
CA PHE A 33 42.98 11.99 19.59
C PHE A 33 42.43 12.95 18.51
N PRO A 34 43.30 13.62 17.72
CA PRO A 34 42.88 14.66 16.78
C PRO A 34 42.52 14.11 15.39
N PHE A 35 41.37 14.56 14.89
CA PHE A 35 40.87 14.39 13.52
C PHE A 35 41.51 15.43 12.57
N ILE A 36 42.84 15.48 12.44
CA ILE A 36 43.52 16.37 11.48
C ILE A 36 44.77 15.68 10.93
N SER A 37 44.61 14.67 10.07
CA SER A 37 45.70 14.23 9.17
C SER A 37 45.24 13.53 7.88
N VAL A 38 43.94 13.44 7.62
CA VAL A 38 43.37 12.79 6.41
C VAL A 38 42.91 13.83 5.37
N LEU A 39 42.71 15.10 5.78
CA LEU A 39 42.27 16.17 4.87
C LEU A 39 43.42 16.81 4.06
N SER A 40 44.66 16.80 4.58
CA SER A 40 45.81 17.42 3.90
C SER A 40 46.32 16.58 2.73
N THR A 41 46.24 15.25 2.82
CA THR A 41 46.65 14.32 1.76
C THR A 41 45.67 14.28 0.58
N LEU A 42 44.38 14.57 0.79
CA LEU A 42 43.39 14.69 -0.29
C LEU A 42 43.48 16.02 -1.07
N LEU A 43 43.95 17.09 -0.42
CA LEU A 43 44.14 18.40 -1.05
C LEU A 43 45.42 18.46 -1.91
N GLU A 44 46.49 17.77 -1.50
CA GLU A 44 47.73 17.68 -2.29
C GLU A 44 47.55 16.81 -3.55
N VAL A 45 46.80 15.71 -3.48
CA VAL A 45 46.52 14.85 -4.63
C VAL A 45 45.65 15.57 -5.68
N THR A 46 44.68 16.38 -5.25
CA THR A 46 43.83 17.17 -6.16
C THR A 46 44.60 18.33 -6.82
N GLN A 47 45.52 18.98 -6.10
CA GLN A 47 46.41 19.99 -6.69
C GLN A 47 47.42 19.38 -7.68
N MET A 48 47.96 18.19 -7.42
CA MET A 48 48.85 17.51 -8.35
C MET A 48 48.15 17.09 -9.66
N ILE A 49 46.90 16.64 -9.60
CA ILE A 49 46.09 16.29 -10.78
C ILE A 49 45.77 17.54 -11.61
N ALA A 50 45.46 18.67 -10.97
CA ALA A 50 45.21 19.94 -11.66
C ALA A 50 46.46 20.49 -12.37
N ILE A 51 47.64 20.38 -11.76
CA ILE A 51 48.92 20.80 -12.35
C ILE A 51 49.31 19.89 -13.53
N TRP A 52 49.06 18.58 -13.41
CA TRP A 52 49.28 17.63 -14.51
C TRP A 52 48.33 17.87 -15.69
N ALA A 53 47.05 18.13 -15.44
CA ALA A 53 46.05 18.46 -16.46
C ALA A 53 46.36 19.78 -17.18
N ALA A 54 46.79 20.82 -16.45
CA ALA A 54 47.20 22.10 -17.04
C ALA A 54 48.48 21.98 -17.90
N GLY A 55 49.42 21.12 -17.49
CA GLY A 55 50.62 20.78 -18.27
C GLY A 55 50.29 20.01 -19.56
N MET A 56 49.31 19.12 -19.53
CA MET A 56 48.84 18.37 -20.70
C MET A 56 48.10 19.27 -21.69
N LEU A 57 47.30 20.23 -21.19
CA LEU A 57 46.60 21.22 -22.01
C LEU A 57 47.57 22.15 -22.74
N LYS A 58 48.65 22.59 -22.07
CA LYS A 58 49.73 23.38 -22.69
C LYS A 58 50.47 22.60 -23.79
N LYS A 59 50.75 21.30 -23.59
CA LYS A 59 51.36 20.44 -24.61
C LYS A 59 50.45 20.21 -25.82
N LEU A 60 49.14 20.05 -25.60
CA LEU A 60 48.14 19.95 -26.69
C LEU A 60 48.04 21.24 -27.50
N THR A 61 47.99 22.41 -26.84
CA THR A 61 47.97 23.70 -27.55
C THR A 61 49.23 23.95 -28.36
N HIS A 62 50.39 23.47 -27.89
CA HIS A 62 51.64 23.59 -28.63
C HIS A 62 51.71 22.66 -29.85
N LEU A 63 51.18 21.44 -29.73
CA LEU A 63 51.06 20.47 -30.83
C LEU A 63 50.12 20.98 -31.94
N VAL A 64 48.97 21.56 -31.55
CA VAL A 64 48.00 22.15 -32.49
C VAL A 64 48.58 23.37 -33.21
N SER A 65 49.38 24.21 -32.52
CA SER A 65 50.05 25.36 -33.14
C SER A 65 51.11 24.98 -34.17
N ASN A 66 51.76 23.81 -34.01
CA ASN A 66 52.77 23.31 -34.94
C ASN A 66 52.13 22.59 -36.14
N LEU A 67 50.98 21.92 -35.97
CA LEU A 67 50.22 21.34 -37.08
C LEU A 67 49.64 22.41 -38.03
N LEU A 68 49.34 23.60 -37.52
CA LEU A 68 48.80 24.72 -38.31
C LEU A 68 49.85 25.46 -39.17
N LYS A 69 51.14 25.12 -39.07
CA LYS A 69 52.22 25.74 -39.86
C LYS A 69 52.71 24.89 -41.05
N SER A 70 52.16 23.70 -41.26
CA SER A 70 52.50 22.83 -42.40
C SER A 70 51.62 23.16 -43.62
N THR A 71 52.24 23.65 -44.70
CA THR A 71 51.58 24.18 -45.91
C THR A 71 51.10 23.12 -46.92
N GLN A 72 50.86 21.87 -46.51
CA GLN A 72 50.62 20.76 -47.45
C GLN A 72 49.40 19.88 -47.17
N ILE A 73 48.47 20.26 -46.28
CA ILE A 73 47.26 19.43 -46.01
C ILE A 73 45.98 20.26 -46.15
N LYS A 74 45.08 19.83 -47.04
CA LYS A 74 43.82 20.49 -47.38
C LYS A 74 42.95 20.70 -46.13
N LYS A 75 42.45 21.93 -45.96
CA LYS A 75 41.65 22.39 -44.81
C LYS A 75 40.37 21.56 -44.51
N SER A 76 39.92 20.68 -45.41
CA SER A 76 38.69 19.89 -45.23
C SER A 76 38.89 18.61 -44.42
N THR A 77 40.08 18.01 -44.37
CA THR A 77 40.31 16.75 -43.63
C THR A 77 40.64 16.96 -42.15
N THR A 78 41.18 18.11 -41.76
CA THR A 78 41.50 18.43 -40.35
C THR A 78 40.26 18.80 -39.54
N ILE A 79 39.25 19.43 -40.16
CA ILE A 79 37.99 19.78 -39.50
C ILE A 79 37.14 18.52 -39.25
N ALA A 80 37.10 17.58 -40.19
CA ALA A 80 36.37 16.32 -40.02
C ALA A 80 36.96 15.45 -38.88
N ALA A 81 38.30 15.42 -38.73
CA ALA A 81 38.96 14.69 -37.64
C ALA A 81 38.77 15.35 -36.27
N LEU A 82 38.73 16.69 -36.20
CA LEU A 82 38.46 17.44 -34.96
C LEU A 82 36.98 17.35 -34.53
N VAL A 83 36.05 17.33 -35.49
CA VAL A 83 34.62 17.10 -35.21
C VAL A 83 34.39 15.65 -34.79
N MET A 84 35.02 14.66 -35.42
CA MET A 84 34.96 13.26 -34.97
C MET A 84 35.63 13.04 -33.61
N ALA A 85 36.75 13.72 -33.30
CA ALA A 85 37.39 13.63 -31.99
C ALA A 85 36.60 14.39 -30.90
N ALA A 86 35.90 15.48 -31.23
CA ALA A 86 34.99 16.15 -30.31
C ALA A 86 33.67 15.37 -30.11
N ILE A 87 33.20 14.66 -31.12
CA ILE A 87 32.08 13.72 -31.00
C ILE A 87 32.53 12.50 -30.19
N LEU A 88 33.71 11.92 -30.41
CA LEU A 88 34.20 10.77 -29.64
C LEU A 88 34.62 11.14 -28.20
N ALA A 89 35.17 12.34 -27.96
CA ALA A 89 35.49 12.83 -26.61
C ALA A 89 34.26 13.39 -25.89
N GLY A 90 33.25 13.86 -26.62
CA GLY A 90 31.96 14.28 -26.09
C GLY A 90 31.08 13.14 -25.57
N HIS A 91 31.42 11.89 -25.87
CA HIS A 91 30.75 10.69 -25.34
C HIS A 91 31.50 10.03 -24.16
N SER A 92 32.59 10.61 -23.66
CA SER A 92 33.40 9.98 -22.58
C SER A 92 33.54 10.82 -21.32
N VAL A 93 32.90 11.99 -21.26
CA VAL A 93 32.69 12.71 -20.00
C VAL A 93 31.22 13.04 -19.92
N SER A 94 30.41 11.99 -19.78
CA SER A 94 29.13 12.15 -19.08
C SER A 94 29.52 12.62 -17.69
N ALA A 95 29.35 13.91 -17.41
CA ALA A 95 29.21 14.35 -16.04
C ALA A 95 28.07 13.48 -15.49
N GLN A 96 28.42 12.48 -14.70
CA GLN A 96 27.48 11.70 -13.91
C GLN A 96 26.75 12.74 -13.06
N VAL A 97 25.62 13.24 -13.57
CA VAL A 97 24.55 13.71 -12.71
C VAL A 97 24.29 12.50 -11.85
N ASN A 98 24.72 12.55 -10.58
CA ASN A 98 24.57 11.45 -9.66
C ASN A 98 23.08 11.08 -9.65
N GLY A 99 22.72 10.02 -10.39
CA GLY A 99 21.37 9.50 -10.43
C GLY A 99 20.94 9.10 -9.01
N PRO A 100 19.65 8.85 -8.78
CA PRO A 100 19.24 8.31 -7.49
C PRO A 100 20.01 7.00 -7.22
N PRO A 101 20.37 6.70 -5.96
CA PRO A 101 20.98 5.42 -5.65
C PRO A 101 20.00 4.26 -5.99
N PRO A 102 20.49 3.02 -6.14
CA PRO A 102 19.60 1.85 -6.25
C PRO A 102 18.61 1.77 -5.07
N LEU A 103 17.42 1.19 -5.27
CA LEU A 103 16.43 1.11 -4.20
C LEU A 103 16.93 0.34 -2.98
N GLY A 104 17.79 -0.65 -3.19
CA GLY A 104 18.40 -1.43 -2.09
C GLY A 104 19.26 -0.60 -1.14
N GLY A 105 19.65 0.61 -1.52
CA GLY A 105 20.33 1.58 -0.66
C GLY A 105 19.41 2.52 0.11
N ILE A 106 18.09 2.47 -0.11
CA ILE A 106 17.11 3.30 0.59
C ILE A 106 16.62 2.56 1.84
N GLU A 107 16.70 3.23 2.98
CA GLU A 107 16.15 2.70 4.22
C GLU A 107 14.62 2.60 4.14
N VAL A 108 14.08 1.43 4.49
CA VAL A 108 12.64 1.23 4.60
C VAL A 108 12.08 2.12 5.73
N PRO A 109 11.12 3.02 5.46
CA PRO A 109 10.55 3.88 6.50
C PRO A 109 9.90 3.06 7.61
N LYS A 110 10.29 3.33 8.87
CA LYS A 110 9.71 2.69 10.05
C LYS A 110 9.22 3.71 11.08
N PRO A 111 8.18 3.39 11.87
CA PRO A 111 7.77 4.21 13.00
C PRO A 111 8.81 4.19 14.12
N LYS A 112 9.19 5.37 14.63
CA LYS A 112 10.21 5.49 15.70
C LYS A 112 9.78 4.82 17.01
N ASN A 113 8.48 4.87 17.31
CA ASN A 113 7.86 4.30 18.51
C ASN A 113 7.21 2.93 18.25
N LEU A 114 7.61 2.21 17.19
CA LEU A 114 7.07 0.86 16.91
C LEU A 114 7.30 -0.11 18.06
N THR A 115 8.44 0.03 18.76
CA THR A 115 8.81 -0.81 19.90
C THR A 115 7.92 -0.59 21.12
N ASP A 116 7.07 0.43 21.16
CA ASP A 116 6.05 0.58 22.22
C ASP A 116 4.93 -0.45 22.09
N PHE A 117 4.78 -1.06 20.92
CA PHE A 117 3.70 -2.00 20.60
C PHE A 117 4.23 -3.39 20.26
N VAL A 118 5.20 -3.45 19.35
CA VAL A 118 5.77 -4.69 18.81
C VAL A 118 6.96 -5.10 19.66
N LYS A 119 6.96 -6.34 20.16
CA LYS A 119 8.08 -6.92 20.90
C LYS A 119 8.96 -7.82 20.04
N ASP A 120 8.39 -8.46 19.01
CA ASP A 120 9.11 -9.32 18.06
C ASP A 120 8.59 -9.04 16.65
N GLU A 121 9.45 -8.41 15.84
CA GLU A 121 9.13 -8.02 14.46
C GLU A 121 8.99 -9.25 13.54
N LYS A 122 9.72 -10.35 13.77
CA LYS A 122 9.58 -11.58 12.97
C LYS A 122 8.24 -12.25 13.23
N ALA A 123 7.81 -12.28 14.49
CA ALA A 123 6.48 -12.76 14.84
C ALA A 123 5.38 -11.86 14.26
N ALA A 124 5.57 -10.53 14.25
CA ALA A 124 4.66 -9.60 13.61
C ALA A 124 4.56 -9.82 12.09
N ILE A 125 5.68 -10.06 11.40
CA ILE A 125 5.73 -10.42 9.97
C ILE A 125 4.97 -11.73 9.72
N ALA A 126 5.17 -12.77 10.54
CA ALA A 126 4.45 -14.03 10.41
C ALA A 126 2.95 -13.88 10.62
N LEU A 127 2.53 -13.11 11.62
CA LEU A 127 1.11 -12.76 11.81
C LEU A 127 0.56 -11.96 10.62
N GLY A 128 1.33 -11.00 10.11
CA GLY A 128 0.97 -10.15 8.97
C GLY A 128 0.74 -10.95 7.70
N LYS A 129 1.70 -11.80 7.32
CA LYS A 129 1.56 -12.71 6.17
C LYS A 129 0.37 -13.64 6.36
N SER A 130 0.14 -14.13 7.59
CA SER A 130 -1.04 -14.96 7.88
C SER A 130 -2.34 -14.20 7.66
N LEU A 131 -2.46 -12.95 8.13
CA LEU A 131 -3.69 -12.15 8.02
C LEU A 131 -3.95 -11.64 6.59
N PHE A 132 -2.91 -11.21 5.88
CA PHE A 132 -3.02 -10.67 4.52
C PHE A 132 -3.57 -11.72 3.54
N TRP A 133 -3.11 -12.96 3.69
CA TRP A 133 -3.48 -14.05 2.80
C TRP A 133 -4.74 -14.81 3.24
N ASP A 134 -5.24 -14.68 4.48
CA ASP A 134 -6.34 -15.53 4.95
C ASP A 134 -7.69 -15.21 4.31
N MET A 135 -8.22 -16.17 3.54
CA MET A 135 -9.54 -16.10 2.91
C MET A 135 -10.68 -15.96 3.92
N GLN A 136 -10.46 -16.31 5.19
CA GLN A 136 -11.42 -16.16 6.27
C GLN A 136 -11.65 -14.68 6.66
N LEU A 137 -10.95 -13.72 6.05
CA LEU A 137 -11.16 -12.29 6.27
C LEU A 137 -12.53 -11.81 5.79
N GLY A 138 -12.90 -12.16 4.56
CA GLY A 138 -14.18 -11.84 3.96
C GLY A 138 -15.34 -12.36 4.79
N TYR A 139 -16.46 -11.64 4.80
CA TYR A 139 -17.65 -12.09 5.52
C TYR A 139 -18.15 -13.45 4.99
N ASP A 140 -17.85 -13.78 3.74
CA ASP A 140 -18.22 -15.00 3.04
C ASP A 140 -17.17 -16.13 3.19
N GLY A 141 -16.05 -15.85 3.85
CA GLY A 141 -14.92 -16.76 4.02
C GLY A 141 -14.15 -17.04 2.73
N ILE A 142 -14.28 -16.21 1.69
CA ILE A 142 -13.61 -16.40 0.40
C ILE A 142 -12.61 -15.26 0.12
N GLN A 143 -12.99 -14.02 0.40
CA GLN A 143 -12.15 -12.86 0.08
C GLN A 143 -11.04 -12.63 1.13
N SER A 144 -9.84 -12.29 0.68
CA SER A 144 -8.70 -11.83 1.49
C SER A 144 -8.13 -10.51 0.94
N CYS A 145 -7.15 -9.89 1.61
CA CYS A 145 -6.38 -8.80 1.00
C CYS A 145 -5.65 -9.30 -0.26
N ALA A 146 -5.04 -10.49 -0.18
CA ALA A 146 -4.33 -11.09 -1.30
C ALA A 146 -5.21 -11.35 -2.54
N SER A 147 -6.53 -11.51 -2.38
CA SER A 147 -7.46 -11.76 -3.50
C SER A 147 -7.44 -10.65 -4.56
N CYS A 148 -7.13 -9.41 -4.18
CA CYS A 148 -6.98 -8.27 -5.09
C CYS A 148 -5.51 -7.95 -5.42
N HIS A 149 -4.55 -8.64 -4.81
CA HIS A 149 -3.12 -8.29 -4.83
C HIS A 149 -2.21 -9.50 -5.15
N PHE A 150 -2.77 -10.57 -5.72
CA PHE A 150 -2.07 -11.85 -5.90
C PHE A 150 -1.03 -11.85 -7.04
N ASN A 151 -1.18 -10.99 -8.06
CA ASN A 151 -0.28 -10.96 -9.22
C ASN A 151 0.65 -9.73 -9.15
N ALA A 152 1.91 -9.94 -8.74
CA ALA A 152 2.87 -8.86 -8.49
C ALA A 152 2.32 -7.72 -7.61
N GLY A 153 1.46 -8.07 -6.65
CA GLY A 153 0.80 -7.12 -5.76
C GLY A 153 -0.46 -6.45 -6.33
N ALA A 154 -0.90 -6.77 -7.55
CA ALA A 154 -2.06 -6.16 -8.20
C ALA A 154 -3.10 -7.22 -8.65
N ASP A 155 -4.21 -6.75 -9.20
CA ASP A 155 -5.27 -7.60 -9.75
C ASP A 155 -5.18 -7.65 -11.28
N SER A 156 -4.90 -8.85 -11.81
CA SER A 156 -4.79 -9.07 -13.25
C SER A 156 -5.95 -9.92 -13.80
N ARG A 157 -7.06 -10.04 -13.08
CA ARG A 157 -8.25 -10.74 -13.59
C ARG A 157 -8.93 -9.90 -14.68
N SER A 158 -9.70 -10.55 -15.54
CA SER A 158 -10.47 -9.90 -16.60
C SER A 158 -11.95 -10.30 -16.63
N LYS A 159 -12.34 -11.29 -15.83
CA LYS A 159 -13.74 -11.72 -15.67
C LYS A 159 -14.36 -11.08 -14.44
N ASN A 160 -15.55 -10.50 -14.58
CA ASN A 160 -16.27 -9.81 -13.50
C ASN A 160 -15.42 -8.71 -12.81
N GLN A 161 -14.66 -7.95 -13.60
CA GLN A 161 -13.81 -6.87 -13.10
C GLN A 161 -14.34 -5.47 -13.45
N ILE A 162 -15.57 -5.34 -13.99
CA ILE A 162 -16.10 -4.03 -14.39
C ILE A 162 -16.95 -3.44 -13.26
N SER A 163 -16.71 -2.16 -12.95
CA SER A 163 -17.50 -1.33 -12.06
C SER A 163 -17.99 -0.08 -12.82
N PRO A 164 -19.23 0.38 -12.67
CA PRO A 164 -19.73 1.59 -13.34
C PRO A 164 -19.24 2.90 -12.69
N GLY A 165 -18.19 2.84 -11.87
CA GLY A 165 -17.61 4.01 -11.21
C GLY A 165 -18.52 4.68 -10.17
N PHE A 166 -18.34 5.99 -9.97
CA PHE A 166 -19.00 6.75 -8.90
C PHE A 166 -20.22 7.58 -9.33
N ILE A 167 -20.44 7.82 -10.63
CA ILE A 167 -21.44 8.81 -11.10
C ILE A 167 -22.87 8.26 -11.12
N ASP A 168 -23.19 7.50 -12.17
CA ASP A 168 -24.56 7.13 -12.51
C ASP A 168 -24.89 5.68 -12.11
N ARG A 169 -23.84 4.91 -11.76
CA ARG A 169 -23.92 3.50 -11.40
C ARG A 169 -24.53 2.64 -12.51
N THR A 170 -24.38 3.08 -13.77
CA THR A 170 -24.83 2.37 -14.96
C THR A 170 -23.64 1.89 -15.77
N PHE A 171 -23.69 0.64 -16.24
CA PHE A 171 -22.63 0.09 -17.08
C PHE A 171 -22.71 0.64 -18.50
N THR A 172 -21.55 0.78 -19.15
CA THR A 172 -21.50 1.07 -20.58
C THR A 172 -22.33 0.04 -21.39
N PRO A 173 -23.13 0.45 -22.39
CA PRO A 173 -23.98 -0.45 -23.16
C PRO A 173 -23.25 -1.67 -23.74
N GLY A 174 -23.85 -2.84 -23.64
CA GLY A 174 -23.28 -4.11 -24.13
C GLY A 174 -22.29 -4.79 -23.16
N LYS A 175 -21.83 -4.05 -22.14
CA LYS A 175 -21.10 -4.58 -20.98
C LYS A 175 -22.05 -4.73 -19.78
N GLY A 176 -21.54 -5.28 -18.70
CA GLY A 176 -22.29 -5.46 -17.46
C GLY A 176 -21.51 -6.26 -16.42
N PRO A 177 -22.14 -6.53 -15.27
CA PRO A 177 -21.57 -7.42 -14.27
C PRO A 177 -21.25 -8.78 -14.91
N ASN A 178 -20.18 -9.44 -14.46
CA ASN A 178 -19.71 -10.73 -15.00
C ASN A 178 -19.26 -10.73 -16.48
N TYR A 179 -19.06 -9.57 -17.10
CA TYR A 179 -18.43 -9.46 -18.42
C TYR A 179 -16.99 -9.99 -18.40
N GLN A 180 -16.53 -10.53 -19.54
CA GLN A 180 -15.16 -10.99 -19.78
C GLN A 180 -14.44 -9.94 -20.62
N LEU A 181 -13.58 -9.13 -20.00
CA LEU A 181 -12.72 -8.19 -20.73
C LEU A 181 -11.72 -8.94 -21.61
N THR A 182 -11.51 -8.42 -22.82
CA THR A 182 -10.55 -8.92 -23.81
C THR A 182 -9.72 -7.77 -24.36
N ALA A 183 -8.71 -8.06 -25.19
CA ALA A 183 -7.85 -7.02 -25.74
C ALA A 183 -8.61 -5.97 -26.58
N VAL A 184 -9.76 -6.32 -27.18
CA VAL A 184 -10.55 -5.40 -28.02
C VAL A 184 -11.26 -4.31 -27.22
N ASP A 185 -11.47 -4.54 -25.92
CA ASP A 185 -12.10 -3.58 -25.01
C ASP A 185 -11.17 -2.43 -24.63
N TYR A 186 -9.88 -2.54 -24.93
CA TYR A 186 -8.85 -1.57 -24.59
C TYR A 186 -8.36 -0.78 -25.81
N PRO A 187 -7.93 0.48 -25.62
CA PRO A 187 -8.11 1.28 -24.42
C PRO A 187 -9.59 1.62 -24.15
N PHE A 188 -9.96 1.90 -22.90
CA PHE A 188 -11.34 2.29 -22.57
C PHE A 188 -11.76 3.62 -23.25
N HIS A 189 -10.81 4.53 -23.43
CA HIS A 189 -10.94 5.69 -24.31
C HIS A 189 -10.10 5.46 -25.57
N LYS A 190 -10.76 5.14 -26.69
CA LYS A 190 -10.10 4.75 -27.94
C LYS A 190 -10.24 5.81 -29.00
N LEU A 191 -9.10 6.30 -29.49
CA LEU A 191 -9.00 7.28 -30.56
C LEU A 191 -8.66 6.60 -31.89
N ALA A 192 -9.12 7.17 -33.01
CA ALA A 192 -8.78 6.69 -34.35
C ALA A 192 -7.27 6.85 -34.64
N ASN A 193 -6.69 7.96 -34.18
CA ASN A 193 -5.24 8.16 -34.08
C ASN A 193 -4.85 8.21 -32.59
N PRO A 194 -4.11 7.22 -32.06
CA PRO A 194 -3.72 7.17 -30.64
C PRO A 194 -2.75 8.29 -30.23
N ASP A 195 -2.16 9.01 -31.18
CA ASP A 195 -1.19 10.10 -30.93
C ASP A 195 -1.80 11.50 -30.93
N ASP A 196 -3.08 11.63 -31.26
CA ASP A 196 -3.74 12.92 -31.38
C ASP A 196 -4.99 12.95 -30.51
N ILE A 197 -4.92 13.69 -29.40
CA ILE A 197 -6.04 13.87 -28.46
C ILE A 197 -7.29 14.49 -29.13
N SER A 198 -7.13 15.18 -30.26
CA SER A 198 -8.25 15.77 -31.02
C SER A 198 -8.85 14.83 -32.07
N SER A 199 -8.26 13.63 -32.23
CA SER A 199 -8.75 12.60 -33.14
C SER A 199 -10.17 12.16 -32.78
N THR A 200 -10.91 11.67 -33.79
CA THR A 200 -12.21 11.02 -33.58
C THR A 200 -12.13 9.93 -32.53
N VAL A 201 -13.04 9.98 -31.56
CA VAL A 201 -13.27 8.92 -30.56
C VAL A 201 -13.98 7.75 -31.24
N VAL A 202 -13.33 6.59 -31.28
CA VAL A 202 -13.85 5.33 -31.81
C VAL A 202 -14.77 4.65 -30.80
N SER A 203 -14.38 4.67 -29.53
CA SER A 203 -15.19 4.18 -28.41
C SER A 203 -14.78 4.87 -27.12
N ASP A 204 -15.75 5.12 -26.24
CA ASP A 204 -15.51 5.64 -24.89
C ASP A 204 -16.25 4.78 -23.86
N ASN A 205 -15.57 4.46 -22.77
CA ASN A 205 -16.10 3.67 -21.67
C ASN A 205 -15.68 4.36 -20.36
N ASN A 206 -16.68 4.71 -19.54
CA ASN A 206 -16.52 5.31 -18.23
C ASN A 206 -16.51 4.30 -17.08
N ASP A 207 -16.66 3.00 -17.39
CA ASP A 207 -16.50 1.95 -16.41
C ASP A 207 -15.03 1.84 -15.98
N VAL A 208 -14.82 1.14 -14.87
CA VAL A 208 -13.52 0.90 -14.25
C VAL A 208 -13.25 -0.60 -14.22
N ALA A 209 -12.07 -1.01 -14.67
CA ALA A 209 -11.53 -2.34 -14.41
C ALA A 209 -11.00 -2.38 -12.96
N GLY A 210 -11.89 -2.72 -12.02
CA GLY A 210 -11.60 -2.82 -10.60
C GLY A 210 -11.30 -4.25 -10.15
N SER A 211 -11.40 -4.47 -8.84
CA SER A 211 -11.24 -5.78 -8.21
C SER A 211 -12.58 -6.32 -7.72
N GLN A 212 -12.85 -7.57 -8.07
CA GLN A 212 -14.00 -8.30 -7.54
C GLN A 212 -13.87 -8.52 -6.03
N GLY A 213 -14.88 -8.10 -5.29
CA GLY A 213 -15.01 -8.29 -3.84
C GLY A 213 -16.16 -9.22 -3.48
N VAL A 214 -17.05 -8.78 -2.59
CA VAL A 214 -18.10 -9.63 -2.00
C VAL A 214 -19.49 -9.37 -2.59
N PHE A 215 -20.41 -10.33 -2.40
CA PHE A 215 -21.82 -10.09 -2.69
C PHE A 215 -22.40 -9.04 -1.73
N ARG A 216 -23.44 -8.34 -2.20
CA ARG A 216 -24.14 -7.38 -1.36
C ARG A 216 -24.93 -8.08 -0.26
N ALA A 217 -24.62 -7.75 0.99
CA ALA A 217 -25.30 -8.29 2.16
C ALA A 217 -25.31 -7.26 3.29
N ARG A 218 -26.25 -7.40 4.23
CA ARG A 218 -26.29 -6.64 5.49
C ARG A 218 -25.60 -7.44 6.58
N PHE A 219 -24.65 -6.82 7.27
CA PHE A 219 -24.01 -7.42 8.43
C PHE A 219 -25.02 -7.58 9.58
N VAL A 220 -25.09 -8.77 10.17
CA VAL A 220 -25.88 -9.05 11.39
C VAL A 220 -24.94 -9.19 12.57
N ASP A 221 -24.00 -10.13 12.51
CA ASP A 221 -23.01 -10.36 13.55
C ASP A 221 -21.84 -11.22 13.04
N VAL A 222 -20.78 -11.36 13.82
CA VAL A 222 -19.79 -12.42 13.59
C VAL A 222 -20.29 -13.76 14.13
N ASN A 223 -19.72 -14.85 13.63
CA ASN A 223 -19.93 -16.19 14.16
C ASN A 223 -18.59 -16.78 14.64
N PRO A 224 -18.13 -16.48 15.87
CA PRO A 224 -16.82 -16.93 16.35
C PRO A 224 -16.64 -18.44 16.16
N GLY A 225 -15.53 -18.83 15.53
CA GLY A 225 -15.22 -20.22 15.14
C GLY A 225 -15.71 -20.61 13.74
N SER A 226 -16.36 -19.71 13.00
CA SER A 226 -16.74 -19.89 11.60
C SER A 226 -15.99 -18.90 10.70
N ASP A 227 -15.61 -19.36 9.50
CA ASP A 227 -15.01 -18.54 8.45
C ASP A 227 -16.00 -17.52 7.85
N LYS A 228 -17.31 -17.71 8.09
CA LYS A 228 -18.37 -16.83 7.63
C LYS A 228 -18.97 -16.00 8.76
N ASP A 229 -19.34 -14.77 8.42
CA ASP A 229 -20.14 -13.92 9.29
C ASP A 229 -21.62 -14.27 9.16
N LYS A 230 -22.41 -13.83 10.15
CA LYS A 230 -23.87 -13.82 10.05
C LYS A 230 -24.29 -12.58 9.29
N VAL A 231 -24.93 -12.79 8.14
CA VAL A 231 -25.39 -11.72 7.27
C VAL A 231 -26.80 -12.00 6.77
N THR A 232 -27.48 -10.94 6.33
CA THR A 232 -28.71 -11.04 5.55
C THR A 232 -28.38 -10.61 4.11
N PRO A 233 -28.40 -11.52 3.13
CA PRO A 233 -28.25 -11.15 1.73
C PRO A 233 -29.19 -10.01 1.32
N LEU A 234 -28.71 -9.07 0.51
CA LEU A 234 -29.48 -7.94 0.00
C LEU A 234 -29.54 -7.99 -1.51
N LYS A 235 -30.67 -7.61 -2.09
CA LYS A 235 -30.76 -7.39 -3.53
C LYS A 235 -29.79 -6.29 -3.98
N ASP A 236 -28.99 -6.59 -4.99
CA ASP A 236 -28.10 -5.63 -5.63
C ASP A 236 -28.78 -5.06 -6.87
N GLN A 237 -28.90 -3.73 -6.96
CA GLN A 237 -29.51 -3.07 -8.11
C GLN A 237 -28.50 -2.84 -9.24
N VAL A 238 -27.20 -2.88 -8.92
CA VAL A 238 -26.11 -2.62 -9.85
C VAL A 238 -25.46 -3.94 -10.25
N PHE A 239 -25.00 -4.73 -9.28
CA PHE A 239 -24.27 -5.97 -9.53
C PHE A 239 -25.22 -7.18 -9.53
N ASN A 240 -26.09 -7.23 -10.54
CA ASN A 240 -26.96 -8.38 -10.79
C ASN A 240 -27.08 -8.70 -12.29
N VAL A 241 -27.36 -9.96 -12.60
CA VAL A 241 -27.70 -10.44 -13.95
C VAL A 241 -29.10 -11.07 -13.87
N ASN A 242 -30.07 -10.44 -14.52
CA ASN A 242 -31.49 -10.85 -14.50
C ASN A 242 -32.05 -11.08 -13.09
N GLY A 243 -31.72 -10.21 -12.13
CA GLY A 243 -32.16 -10.32 -10.75
C GLY A 243 -31.41 -11.36 -9.90
N THR A 244 -30.38 -12.01 -10.44
CA THR A 244 -29.43 -12.81 -9.67
C THR A 244 -28.22 -11.96 -9.32
N ASN A 245 -27.94 -11.75 -8.04
CA ASN A 245 -26.77 -11.00 -7.62
C ASN A 245 -25.47 -11.68 -8.07
N VAL A 246 -24.52 -10.87 -8.52
CA VAL A 246 -23.12 -11.27 -8.70
C VAL A 246 -22.24 -10.54 -7.69
N ARG A 247 -20.96 -10.87 -7.61
CA ARG A 247 -20.03 -10.16 -6.72
C ARG A 247 -19.85 -8.71 -7.17
N GLN A 248 -19.78 -7.81 -6.19
CA GLN A 248 -19.53 -6.38 -6.42
C GLN A 248 -18.07 -6.17 -6.87
N VAL A 249 -17.82 -5.06 -7.57
CA VAL A 249 -16.49 -4.69 -8.07
C VAL A 249 -16.12 -3.29 -7.59
N THR A 250 -14.89 -3.13 -7.11
CA THR A 250 -14.38 -1.83 -6.63
C THR A 250 -14.38 -0.79 -7.76
N PRO A 251 -14.65 0.49 -7.45
CA PRO A 251 -14.68 1.56 -8.46
C PRO A 251 -13.29 2.09 -8.82
N ARG A 252 -12.21 1.39 -8.42
CA ARG A 252 -10.82 1.67 -8.74
C ARG A 252 -10.05 0.36 -8.85
N HIS A 253 -9.06 0.32 -9.73
CA HIS A 253 -8.10 -0.77 -9.86
C HIS A 253 -7.15 -0.82 -8.66
N SER A 254 -6.85 -2.03 -8.19
CA SER A 254 -6.00 -2.25 -7.02
C SER A 254 -4.53 -1.98 -7.34
N PRO A 255 -3.87 -1.01 -6.67
CA PRO A 255 -2.46 -0.73 -6.90
C PRO A 255 -1.57 -1.85 -6.34
N SER A 256 -0.32 -1.94 -6.80
CA SER A 256 0.63 -2.91 -6.26
C SER A 256 0.96 -2.64 -4.78
N VAL A 257 0.97 -3.69 -3.96
CA VAL A 257 1.48 -3.67 -2.57
C VAL A 257 3.01 -3.81 -2.48
N ILE A 258 3.69 -4.16 -3.58
CA ILE A 258 5.16 -4.26 -3.60
C ILE A 258 5.75 -2.84 -3.59
N ASN A 259 6.75 -2.62 -2.74
CA ASN A 259 7.34 -1.31 -2.45
C ASN A 259 6.36 -0.29 -1.82
N ALA A 260 5.15 -0.68 -1.45
CA ALA A 260 4.15 0.25 -0.91
C ALA A 260 4.56 0.88 0.44
N VAL A 261 5.50 0.26 1.17
CA VAL A 261 6.11 0.81 2.39
C VAL A 261 6.76 2.17 2.20
N PHE A 262 7.20 2.48 0.98
CA PHE A 262 7.82 3.77 0.69
C PHE A 262 6.79 4.89 0.47
N ASN A 263 5.50 4.59 0.28
CA ASN A 263 4.47 5.60 0.04
C ASN A 263 4.11 6.35 1.33
N PHE A 264 3.98 7.67 1.24
CA PHE A 264 3.53 8.51 2.35
C PHE A 264 2.03 8.32 2.66
N ARG A 265 1.19 8.14 1.64
CA ARG A 265 -0.23 7.74 1.75
C ARG A 265 -0.48 6.64 0.73
N ASN A 266 -1.26 5.60 1.05
CA ASN A 266 -1.31 4.40 0.19
C ASN A 266 -2.54 4.30 -0.73
N PHE A 267 -3.67 4.92 -0.40
CA PHE A 267 -4.84 4.88 -1.29
C PHE A 267 -4.72 5.91 -2.42
N TRP A 268 -5.34 5.58 -3.56
CA TRP A 268 -5.35 6.41 -4.77
C TRP A 268 -5.82 7.84 -4.51
N ASP A 269 -6.79 8.03 -3.62
CA ASP A 269 -7.41 9.31 -3.25
C ASP A 269 -6.78 10.00 -2.03
N GLY A 270 -5.66 9.47 -1.51
CA GLY A 270 -4.97 10.08 -0.38
C GLY A 270 -5.56 9.74 0.99
N LEU A 271 -6.44 8.74 1.08
CA LEU A 271 -6.68 7.99 2.32
C LEU A 271 -5.49 7.08 2.66
N ALA A 272 -5.61 6.32 3.77
CA ALA A 272 -4.51 5.54 4.35
C ALA A 272 -3.32 6.42 4.76
N GLN A 273 -3.56 7.26 5.78
CA GLN A 273 -2.66 8.31 6.25
C GLN A 273 -1.30 7.78 6.74
N ASN A 274 -0.25 8.58 6.57
CA ASN A 274 1.11 8.29 7.06
C ASN A 274 1.16 8.01 8.56
N THR A 275 0.28 8.67 9.32
CA THR A 275 0.15 8.47 10.76
C THR A 275 -0.99 7.47 11.02
N PHE A 276 -0.67 6.29 11.52
CA PHE A 276 -1.67 5.29 11.90
C PHE A 276 -2.20 5.55 13.31
N ASN A 277 -3.53 5.46 13.46
CA ASN A 277 -4.26 5.72 14.71
C ASN A 277 -4.69 4.45 15.48
N GLY A 278 -4.28 3.27 15.02
CA GLY A 278 -4.62 1.98 15.66
C GLY A 278 -6.03 1.46 15.35
N VAL A 279 -6.87 2.22 14.65
CA VAL A 279 -8.30 1.89 14.48
C VAL A 279 -8.72 1.88 13.02
N ASN A 280 -8.40 2.92 12.24
CA ASN A 280 -8.93 3.11 10.89
C ASN A 280 -7.93 3.88 9.97
N PRO A 281 -8.23 4.01 8.67
CA PRO A 281 -7.30 4.61 7.70
C PRO A 281 -7.11 6.14 7.80
N LEU A 282 -7.85 6.82 8.67
CA LEU A 282 -7.96 8.30 8.67
C LEU A 282 -6.86 8.99 9.50
N GLY A 283 -6.04 8.23 10.21
CA GLY A 283 -4.97 8.77 11.04
C GLY A 283 -5.49 9.80 12.06
N LEU A 284 -4.77 10.91 12.23
CA LEU A 284 -5.12 11.97 13.18
C LEU A 284 -6.42 12.71 12.84
N ARG A 285 -6.96 12.51 11.64
CA ARG A 285 -8.21 13.16 11.20
C ARG A 285 -9.42 12.62 11.97
N ASP A 286 -9.33 11.40 12.51
CA ASP A 286 -10.33 10.86 13.44
C ASP A 286 -9.89 11.04 14.91
N SER A 287 -10.39 12.08 15.56
CA SER A 287 -10.15 12.37 16.97
C SER A 287 -10.75 11.34 17.94
N ASN A 288 -11.62 10.45 17.46
CA ASN A 288 -12.29 9.42 18.24
C ASN A 288 -11.63 8.04 18.12
N ALA A 289 -10.48 7.95 17.45
CA ALA A 289 -9.71 6.72 17.34
C ALA A 289 -8.90 6.46 18.62
N TYR A 290 -9.40 5.58 19.48
CA TYR A 290 -8.73 5.14 20.71
C TYR A 290 -8.55 3.63 20.74
N VAL A 291 -7.43 3.16 21.27
CA VAL A 291 -7.22 1.78 21.71
C VAL A 291 -7.20 1.74 23.23
N LEU A 292 -7.19 0.54 23.83
CA LEU A 292 -7.08 0.39 25.29
C LEU A 292 -5.71 -0.16 25.68
N LYS A 293 -5.16 0.28 26.81
CA LYS A 293 -3.94 -0.28 27.37
C LYS A 293 -4.18 -0.73 28.80
N ALA A 294 -3.66 -1.89 29.16
CA ALA A 294 -3.65 -2.36 30.54
C ALA A 294 -2.48 -1.74 31.30
N VAL A 295 -2.78 -0.77 32.18
CA VAL A 295 -1.80 -0.20 33.14
C VAL A 295 -1.41 -1.27 34.15
N HIS A 296 -2.40 -2.04 34.60
CA HIS A 296 -2.26 -3.34 35.24
C HIS A 296 -3.47 -4.19 34.86
N ARG A 297 -3.48 -5.49 35.19
CA ARG A 297 -4.51 -6.43 34.70
C ARG A 297 -5.97 -6.06 35.00
N LYS A 298 -6.24 -5.15 35.94
CA LYS A 298 -7.60 -4.73 36.34
C LYS A 298 -7.91 -3.27 36.02
N GLN A 299 -7.01 -2.57 35.35
CA GLN A 299 -7.18 -1.16 35.01
C GLN A 299 -6.81 -0.95 33.55
N LEU A 300 -7.76 -0.41 32.79
CA LEU A 300 -7.58 -0.04 31.39
C LEU A 300 -7.57 1.48 31.26
N GLU A 301 -6.73 1.99 30.36
CA GLU A 301 -6.70 3.40 29.96
C GLU A 301 -6.93 3.53 28.45
N ASP A 302 -7.59 4.61 28.04
CA ASP A 302 -7.69 4.99 26.63
C ASP A 302 -6.36 5.57 26.13
N VAL A 303 -5.91 5.12 24.97
CA VAL A 303 -4.70 5.62 24.32
C VAL A 303 -5.01 6.01 22.88
N GLN A 304 -4.63 7.23 22.48
CA GLN A 304 -4.56 7.61 21.08
C GLN A 304 -3.23 7.13 20.51
N VAL A 305 -3.28 6.22 19.55
CA VAL A 305 -2.07 5.77 18.86
C VAL A 305 -1.71 6.82 17.82
N SER A 306 -0.41 7.10 17.71
CA SER A 306 0.15 7.93 16.65
C SER A 306 1.49 7.32 16.23
N LEU A 307 1.48 6.64 15.09
CA LEU A 307 2.64 5.98 14.50
C LEU A 307 2.87 6.58 13.12
N ASN A 308 3.90 7.40 12.96
CA ASN A 308 4.30 7.93 11.65
C ASN A 308 5.02 6.86 10.82
N ASN A 309 5.06 7.04 9.49
CA ASN A 309 5.57 6.02 8.55
C ASN A 309 4.78 4.70 8.66
N SER A 310 3.46 4.82 8.84
CA SER A 310 2.52 3.70 8.98
C SER A 310 1.32 3.80 8.05
N SER A 311 1.52 4.36 6.85
CA SER A 311 0.51 4.35 5.79
C SER A 311 0.03 2.94 5.43
N LEU A 312 0.90 1.92 5.52
CA LEU A 312 0.51 0.52 5.33
C LEU A 312 -0.42 0.01 6.44
N ALA A 313 -0.15 0.33 7.71
CA ALA A 313 -1.08 -0.07 8.78
C ALA A 313 -2.44 0.62 8.64
N SER A 314 -2.43 1.91 8.25
CA SER A 314 -3.66 2.64 7.92
C SER A 314 -4.41 2.01 6.73
N GLN A 315 -3.69 1.58 5.70
CA GLN A 315 -4.26 0.90 4.52
C GLN A 315 -4.91 -0.43 4.92
N ALA A 316 -4.19 -1.26 5.68
CA ALA A 316 -4.57 -2.62 6.00
C ALA A 316 -5.92 -2.71 6.73
N VAL A 317 -6.25 -1.73 7.57
CA VAL A 317 -7.51 -1.71 8.33
C VAL A 317 -8.72 -1.19 7.55
N GLY A 318 -8.52 -0.66 6.33
CA GLY A 318 -9.60 -0.13 5.48
C GLY A 318 -10.49 -1.22 4.85
N PRO A 319 -9.93 -2.16 4.07
CA PRO A 319 -10.70 -3.20 3.39
C PRO A 319 -11.59 -4.06 4.30
N PRO A 320 -11.15 -4.43 5.53
CA PRO A 320 -12.01 -5.12 6.51
C PRO A 320 -13.27 -4.35 6.91
N GLU A 321 -13.36 -3.04 6.65
CA GLU A 321 -14.52 -2.21 6.93
C GLU A 321 -15.33 -1.84 5.66
N ASN A 322 -14.83 -2.18 4.47
CA ASN A 322 -15.43 -1.82 3.19
C ASN A 322 -16.40 -2.90 2.68
N SER A 323 -17.65 -2.53 2.44
CA SER A 323 -18.73 -3.44 2.03
C SER A 323 -18.71 -3.88 0.56
N LEU A 324 -17.83 -3.27 -0.25
CA LEU A 324 -17.53 -3.74 -1.59
C LEU A 324 -16.44 -4.81 -1.57
N GLU A 325 -15.44 -4.62 -0.70
CA GLU A 325 -14.22 -5.43 -0.70
C GLU A 325 -14.39 -6.73 0.10
N THR A 326 -14.57 -6.65 1.42
CA THR A 326 -14.56 -7.84 2.29
C THR A 326 -15.70 -7.87 3.32
N SER A 327 -16.31 -6.71 3.59
CA SER A 327 -17.35 -6.55 4.61
C SER A 327 -18.76 -6.71 4.04
N ALA A 328 -19.73 -6.99 4.91
CA ALA A 328 -21.14 -6.72 4.59
C ALA A 328 -21.50 -5.26 4.95
N GLU A 329 -22.56 -4.72 4.32
CA GLU A 329 -23.10 -3.38 4.58
C GLU A 329 -23.58 -3.22 6.02
N LEU A 330 -23.49 -1.98 6.50
CA LEU A 330 -23.81 -1.61 7.87
C LEU A 330 -25.07 -0.76 7.88
N THR A 331 -25.80 -0.78 8.99
CA THR A 331 -26.94 0.12 9.18
C THR A 331 -26.44 1.44 9.77
N ASN A 332 -26.48 2.59 9.07
CA ASN A 332 -25.95 3.98 9.29
C ASN A 332 -25.61 4.63 10.68
N VAL A 333 -24.33 4.72 11.09
CA VAL A 333 -23.59 5.47 12.19
C VAL A 333 -24.11 6.64 13.08
N THR A 334 -23.79 6.56 14.41
CA THR A 334 -23.20 7.62 15.28
C THR A 334 -21.87 7.18 15.92
N THR A 335 -20.89 8.08 16.05
CA THR A 335 -19.54 7.89 16.63
C THR A 335 -19.59 7.62 18.15
N PRO A 336 -18.72 6.76 18.72
CA PRO A 336 -18.67 6.54 20.16
C PRO A 336 -18.11 7.75 20.91
N LEU A 337 -18.69 8.04 22.09
CA LEU A 337 -18.24 9.07 23.02
C LEU A 337 -17.00 8.61 23.80
N ARG A 338 -16.04 9.51 24.07
CA ARG A 338 -14.86 9.25 24.92
C ARG A 338 -15.29 9.15 26.38
N ILE A 339 -14.70 8.20 27.11
CA ILE A 339 -15.07 7.88 28.49
C ILE A 339 -13.83 7.77 29.37
N GLU A 340 -13.67 8.65 30.36
CA GLU A 340 -12.62 8.55 31.37
C GLU A 340 -13.18 7.98 32.69
N LEU A 341 -12.46 7.02 33.28
CA LEU A 341 -12.74 6.49 34.62
C LEU A 341 -12.00 7.32 35.67
N SER A 342 -12.68 7.77 36.72
CA SER A 342 -12.02 8.26 37.94
C SER A 342 -11.60 7.07 38.81
N GLY A 343 -10.55 7.22 39.63
CA GLY A 343 -9.87 6.14 40.36
C GLY A 343 -10.69 5.34 41.38
N ASN A 344 -12.01 5.52 41.41
CA ASN A 344 -12.92 4.94 42.38
C ASN A 344 -14.15 4.31 41.69
N ASP A 345 -13.99 3.57 40.58
CA ASP A 345 -14.96 2.66 39.91
C ASP A 345 -16.44 3.09 39.72
N THR A 346 -16.83 4.31 40.07
CA THR A 346 -18.24 4.74 40.23
C THR A 346 -18.56 6.03 39.51
N THR A 347 -17.56 6.78 39.02
CA THR A 347 -17.77 8.02 38.28
C THR A 347 -17.11 7.98 36.91
N VAL A 348 -17.94 8.22 35.89
CA VAL A 348 -17.61 8.14 34.47
C VAL A 348 -17.73 9.54 33.86
N LYS A 349 -16.64 10.09 33.32
CA LYS A 349 -16.70 11.34 32.53
C LYS A 349 -16.92 11.01 31.07
N VAL A 350 -17.92 11.63 30.46
CA VAL A 350 -18.28 11.43 29.04
C VAL A 350 -17.92 12.70 28.27
N PHE A 351 -17.28 12.55 27.12
CA PHE A 351 -16.94 13.66 26.22
C PHE A 351 -17.59 13.50 24.86
N ASP A 352 -18.02 14.62 24.27
CA ASP A 352 -18.56 14.66 22.91
C ASP A 352 -17.47 14.53 21.85
N THR A 353 -17.89 14.52 20.58
CA THR A 353 -17.00 14.43 19.40
C THR A 353 -16.02 15.60 19.27
N LEU A 354 -16.19 16.66 20.07
CA LEU A 354 -15.33 17.83 20.14
C LEU A 354 -14.51 17.87 21.45
N GLY A 355 -14.53 16.80 22.25
CA GLY A 355 -13.78 16.70 23.50
C GLY A 355 -14.38 17.50 24.66
N ARG A 356 -15.63 17.97 24.55
CA ARG A 356 -16.32 18.72 25.62
C ARG A 356 -17.05 17.75 26.55
N THR A 357 -16.99 18.00 27.85
CA THR A 357 -17.68 17.17 28.85
C THR A 357 -19.20 17.25 28.67
N VAL A 358 -19.85 16.11 28.50
CA VAL A 358 -21.30 16.02 28.19
C VAL A 358 -22.17 16.01 29.44
N ASN A 359 -21.63 15.69 30.62
CA ASN A 359 -22.24 15.97 31.92
C ASN A 359 -21.28 15.64 33.08
N ASN A 360 -21.35 16.42 34.16
CA ASN A 360 -20.61 16.17 35.39
C ASN A 360 -21.44 15.25 36.29
N THR A 361 -20.97 14.01 36.48
CA THR A 361 -21.47 13.02 37.46
C THR A 361 -22.82 12.38 37.08
N VAL A 362 -22.79 11.09 36.75
CA VAL A 362 -24.01 10.27 36.62
C VAL A 362 -23.86 9.07 37.54
N ASP A 363 -24.79 8.95 38.49
CA ASP A 363 -24.87 7.84 39.42
C ASP A 363 -25.24 6.54 38.67
N ALA A 364 -24.67 5.40 39.08
CA ALA A 364 -24.78 4.14 38.36
C ALA A 364 -26.22 3.61 38.25
N GLU A 365 -27.11 4.07 39.15
CA GLU A 365 -28.51 3.67 39.24
C GLU A 365 -29.44 4.44 38.27
N VAL A 366 -29.01 5.60 37.74
CA VAL A 366 -29.80 6.41 36.80
C VAL A 366 -29.78 5.84 35.37
N LEU A 367 -28.87 4.90 35.09
CA LEU A 367 -28.67 4.29 33.77
C LEU A 367 -29.78 3.29 33.35
N GLU A 368 -30.56 2.76 34.28
CA GLU A 368 -31.70 1.87 33.99
C GLU A 368 -33.00 2.65 33.72
N ASN A 369 -33.10 3.92 34.11
CA ASN A 369 -34.33 4.70 33.98
C ASN A 369 -34.46 5.47 32.66
N ILE A 370 -33.40 5.57 31.85
CA ILE A 370 -33.47 6.15 30.50
C ILE A 370 -34.02 5.14 29.46
N THR A 371 -34.18 3.86 29.83
CA THR A 371 -34.69 2.81 28.93
C THR A 371 -36.21 2.60 28.95
N ASN A 372 -36.97 3.28 29.82
CA ASN A 372 -38.39 2.99 30.01
C ASN A 372 -39.37 4.14 29.67
N SER A 373 -38.93 5.21 29.02
CA SER A 373 -39.85 6.27 28.55
C SER A 373 -39.84 6.40 27.02
N ASP A 374 -40.25 5.34 26.32
CA ASP A 374 -40.46 5.38 24.86
C ASP A 374 -41.86 4.90 24.46
N GLU A 375 -42.81 4.92 25.40
CA GLU A 375 -44.18 4.47 25.19
C GLU A 375 -45.15 5.62 24.88
N GLN A 376 -44.74 6.65 24.11
CA GLN A 376 -45.68 7.60 23.47
C GLN A 376 -45.25 8.22 22.13
N ALA A 377 -44.14 7.82 21.51
CA ALA A 377 -43.68 8.43 20.26
C ALA A 377 -44.17 7.74 18.96
N SER A 378 -45.28 6.98 19.00
CA SER A 378 -45.79 6.20 17.84
C SER A 378 -46.84 6.90 16.98
N ARG A 379 -46.99 8.22 17.07
CA ARG A 379 -47.89 8.97 16.17
C ARG A 379 -47.21 10.22 15.66
N LEU A 380 -46.48 10.13 14.55
CA LEU A 380 -46.25 11.20 13.55
C LEU A 380 -45.49 10.63 12.33
N SER A 381 -45.99 10.99 11.14
CA SER A 381 -45.57 10.90 9.73
C SER A 381 -44.06 10.79 9.35
N PRO A 382 -43.73 10.47 8.07
CA PRO A 382 -42.42 9.95 7.65
C PRO A 382 -41.33 11.01 7.72
N GLY A 383 -40.32 10.78 8.56
CA GLY A 383 -39.19 11.71 8.69
C GLY A 383 -38.32 11.49 9.93
N SER A 384 -38.16 10.26 10.43
CA SER A 384 -37.38 9.99 11.64
C SER A 384 -35.98 9.46 11.31
N ASN A 385 -34.99 10.33 11.54
CA ASN A 385 -33.55 10.12 11.47
C ASN A 385 -33.02 9.08 12.48
N ASN A 386 -33.30 7.79 12.27
CA ASN A 386 -32.67 6.71 13.05
C ASN A 386 -31.33 6.30 12.44
N LYS A 387 -30.29 7.08 12.78
CA LYS A 387 -28.89 6.82 12.41
C LYS A 387 -28.28 5.73 13.34
N ARG A 388 -28.32 4.49 12.83
CA ARG A 388 -27.54 3.21 13.08
C ARG A 388 -26.01 3.29 13.38
N PHE A 389 -25.16 2.28 13.13
CA PHE A 389 -23.70 2.11 13.43
C PHE A 389 -22.74 1.91 12.22
N ARG A 390 -21.40 2.08 12.38
CA ARG A 390 -20.35 1.45 11.51
C ARG A 390 -19.99 0.04 12.04
N ARG A 391 -19.45 -0.88 11.21
CA ARG A 391 -18.77 -2.13 11.61
C ARG A 391 -17.55 -1.64 12.36
N VAL A 392 -17.53 -1.69 13.67
CA VAL A 392 -17.06 -2.84 14.43
C VAL A 392 -15.69 -3.37 13.98
N GLY A 393 -14.69 -2.51 13.76
CA GLY A 393 -13.26 -2.90 13.76
C GLY A 393 -12.80 -3.73 14.98
N ARG A 394 -13.69 -3.93 15.97
CA ARG A 394 -13.51 -4.77 17.17
C ARG A 394 -14.05 -6.21 17.02
N LYS A 395 -15.03 -6.46 16.14
CA LYS A 395 -15.62 -7.80 15.91
C LYS A 395 -14.73 -8.68 15.04
N LEU A 396 -13.80 -8.08 14.30
CA LEU A 396 -12.79 -8.83 13.56
C LEU A 396 -11.95 -9.70 14.51
N GLY A 397 -11.56 -9.16 15.68
CA GLY A 397 -10.84 -9.92 16.70
C GLY A 397 -11.64 -11.10 17.24
N LYS A 398 -12.95 -10.92 17.47
CA LYS A 398 -13.87 -12.01 17.87
C LYS A 398 -13.90 -13.16 16.87
N LYS A 399 -13.81 -12.85 15.57
CA LYS A 399 -13.75 -13.85 14.51
C LYS A 399 -12.39 -14.53 14.50
N PHE A 400 -11.33 -13.76 14.23
CA PHE A 400 -9.99 -14.28 13.97
C PHE A 400 -9.38 -15.02 15.16
N LEU A 401 -9.53 -14.52 16.39
CA LEU A 401 -8.95 -15.20 17.55
C LEU A 401 -9.63 -16.54 17.87
N ALA A 402 -10.82 -16.80 17.31
CA ALA A 402 -11.51 -18.09 17.39
C ALA A 402 -11.21 -19.01 16.19
N LEU A 403 -10.46 -18.56 15.19
CA LEU A 403 -10.13 -19.32 13.99
C LEU A 403 -8.71 -19.87 14.03
N LYS A 404 -8.48 -20.89 13.20
CA LYS A 404 -7.14 -21.38 12.88
C LYS A 404 -6.60 -20.57 11.69
N PRO A 405 -5.37 -20.01 11.77
CA PRO A 405 -4.75 -19.29 10.66
C PRO A 405 -4.62 -20.15 9.41
N LEU A 406 -5.02 -19.57 8.27
CA LEU A 406 -4.91 -20.14 6.92
C LEU A 406 -5.57 -21.51 6.80
N ALA A 407 -6.62 -21.80 7.59
CA ALA A 407 -7.22 -23.13 7.68
C ALA A 407 -7.79 -23.67 6.35
N LYS A 408 -7.99 -22.78 5.37
CA LYS A 408 -8.50 -23.09 4.03
C LYS A 408 -7.40 -23.21 2.97
N GLN A 409 -6.15 -22.93 3.33
CA GLN A 409 -5.07 -22.70 2.38
C GLN A 409 -3.84 -23.52 2.75
N ILE A 410 -3.20 -24.09 1.74
CA ILE A 410 -1.88 -24.71 1.89
C ILE A 410 -0.83 -23.62 2.03
N VAL A 411 0.10 -23.81 2.97
CA VAL A 411 1.34 -23.05 3.05
C VAL A 411 2.48 -23.98 2.70
N ALA A 412 3.37 -23.57 1.79
CA ALA A 412 4.54 -24.38 1.44
C ALA A 412 5.40 -24.64 2.69
N TYR A 413 5.98 -25.85 2.80
CA TYR A 413 6.79 -26.20 3.98
C TYR A 413 8.10 -25.40 4.04
N ASP A 414 8.54 -24.89 2.89
CA ASP A 414 9.70 -24.01 2.68
C ASP A 414 9.30 -22.56 2.37
N ASP A 415 8.08 -22.13 2.73
CA ASP A 415 7.71 -20.70 2.74
C ASP A 415 8.70 -19.91 3.61
N SER A 416 9.16 -18.76 3.12
CA SER A 416 10.27 -18.00 3.71
C SER A 416 9.95 -17.42 5.09
N VAL A 417 8.67 -17.26 5.41
CA VAL A 417 8.18 -16.67 6.67
C VAL A 417 7.41 -17.71 7.49
N LEU A 418 6.51 -18.44 6.84
CA LEU A 418 5.55 -19.34 7.48
C LEU A 418 5.95 -20.81 7.41
N GLY A 419 7.03 -21.19 6.71
CA GLY A 419 7.41 -22.59 6.50
C GLY A 419 7.54 -23.39 7.80
N SER A 420 8.19 -22.81 8.81
CA SER A 420 8.32 -23.43 10.14
C SER A 420 6.97 -23.61 10.87
N LEU A 421 6.01 -22.73 10.61
CA LEU A 421 4.67 -22.72 11.18
C LEU A 421 3.67 -23.54 10.36
N SER A 422 3.98 -23.87 9.11
CA SER A 422 3.11 -24.60 8.20
C SER A 422 2.78 -25.99 8.75
N ASN A 423 1.54 -26.46 8.53
CA ASN A 423 1.17 -27.86 8.74
C ASN A 423 1.68 -28.79 7.64
N SER A 424 2.12 -28.24 6.51
CA SER A 424 2.76 -28.98 5.43
C SER A 424 4.16 -29.46 5.83
N SER A 425 4.67 -30.43 5.08
CA SER A 425 6.02 -30.97 5.17
C SER A 425 6.55 -31.20 3.75
N ALA A 426 7.81 -31.60 3.62
CA ALA A 426 8.39 -31.97 2.32
C ALA A 426 7.64 -33.11 1.60
N TYR A 427 6.81 -33.88 2.32
CA TYR A 427 6.12 -35.07 1.80
C TYR A 427 4.59 -34.97 1.85
N SER A 428 4.03 -33.90 2.42
CA SER A 428 2.56 -33.73 2.51
C SER A 428 2.16 -32.27 2.58
N SER A 429 1.14 -31.90 1.81
CA SER A 429 0.52 -30.58 1.84
C SER A 429 -0.70 -30.61 2.74
N LYS A 430 -0.71 -29.80 3.79
CA LYS A 430 -1.83 -29.71 4.74
C LYS A 430 -2.18 -28.25 5.00
N PRO A 431 -3.47 -27.89 5.04
CA PRO A 431 -3.85 -26.51 5.21
C PRO A 431 -3.61 -25.98 6.63
N GLY A 432 -3.45 -24.67 6.71
CA GLY A 432 -3.30 -23.90 7.94
C GLY A 432 -1.96 -24.03 8.65
N LEU A 433 -1.86 -23.31 9.77
CA LEU A 433 -0.65 -23.25 10.59
C LEU A 433 -0.75 -24.11 11.86
N LYS A 434 0.40 -24.35 12.51
CA LYS A 434 0.53 -25.04 13.80
C LYS A 434 0.14 -24.17 15.00
N LYS A 435 0.22 -22.84 14.86
CA LYS A 435 -0.12 -21.86 15.90
C LYS A 435 -1.51 -21.27 15.68
N SER A 436 -2.17 -20.86 16.76
CA SER A 436 -3.39 -20.04 16.72
C SER A 436 -3.06 -18.57 16.46
N TYR A 437 -4.07 -17.78 16.06
CA TYR A 437 -3.91 -16.32 15.97
C TYR A 437 -3.57 -15.69 17.32
N GLU A 438 -4.15 -16.18 18.41
CA GLU A 438 -3.82 -15.71 19.76
C GLU A 438 -2.33 -15.91 20.08
N ALA A 439 -1.77 -17.09 19.78
CA ALA A 439 -0.34 -17.35 20.01
C ALA A 439 0.55 -16.46 19.14
N LEU A 440 0.22 -16.28 17.86
CA LEU A 440 0.97 -15.39 16.95
C LEU A 440 0.94 -13.93 17.43
N LEU A 441 -0.22 -13.46 17.89
CA LEU A 441 -0.39 -12.12 18.47
C LEU A 441 0.43 -11.97 19.75
N GLN A 442 0.33 -12.95 20.65
CA GLN A 442 1.08 -12.95 21.90
C GLN A 442 2.59 -13.00 21.66
N ASP A 443 3.07 -13.66 20.61
CA ASP A 443 4.48 -13.65 20.22
C ASP A 443 4.93 -12.29 19.67
N ALA A 444 4.07 -11.60 18.91
CA ALA A 444 4.40 -10.34 18.24
C ALA A 444 4.32 -9.10 19.13
N PHE A 445 3.35 -9.01 20.05
CA PHE A 445 3.00 -7.76 20.73
C PHE A 445 3.25 -7.78 22.23
N LYS A 446 3.53 -6.59 22.78
CA LYS A 446 3.70 -6.38 24.22
C LYS A 446 2.39 -6.64 24.99
N ARG A 447 2.54 -7.15 26.22
CA ARG A 447 1.47 -7.73 27.04
C ARG A 447 0.37 -6.73 27.39
N GLU A 448 0.74 -5.49 27.67
CA GLU A 448 -0.14 -4.39 28.05
C GLU A 448 -1.21 -4.05 26.99
N TRP A 449 -1.05 -4.52 25.74
CA TRP A 449 -2.00 -4.27 24.67
C TRP A 449 -3.05 -5.37 24.49
N TRP A 450 -2.87 -6.55 25.09
CA TRP A 450 -3.76 -7.70 24.86
C TRP A 450 -4.17 -8.45 26.12
N ASP A 451 -3.45 -8.31 27.23
CA ASP A 451 -3.72 -9.05 28.48
C ASP A 451 -4.41 -8.17 29.54
N SER A 452 -5.65 -8.50 29.87
CA SER A 452 -6.42 -7.86 30.95
C SER A 452 -7.49 -8.81 31.50
N ASP A 453 -7.81 -8.65 32.79
CA ASP A 453 -8.92 -9.31 33.48
C ASP A 453 -10.25 -8.54 33.31
N MET A 454 -10.21 -7.39 32.61
CA MET A 454 -11.38 -6.57 32.29
C MET A 454 -12.01 -7.01 30.97
N ILE A 455 -13.33 -7.14 30.98
CA ILE A 455 -14.15 -7.34 29.79
C ILE A 455 -14.73 -5.99 29.36
N ILE A 456 -14.59 -5.68 28.08
CA ILE A 456 -15.09 -4.46 27.47
C ILE A 456 -16.45 -4.76 26.82
N LYS A 457 -17.54 -4.28 27.40
CA LYS A 457 -18.88 -4.41 26.79
C LYS A 457 -19.25 -3.12 26.05
N ILE A 458 -19.59 -3.25 24.77
CA ILE A 458 -20.06 -2.14 23.94
C ILE A 458 -21.56 -2.21 23.81
N ASN A 459 -22.26 -1.14 24.17
CA ASN A 459 -23.68 -1.01 23.90
C ASN A 459 -23.89 -0.82 22.38
N PRO A 460 -24.60 -1.74 21.70
CA PRO A 460 -24.76 -1.69 20.24
C PRO A 460 -25.75 -0.63 19.76
N GLN A 461 -26.42 0.13 20.65
CA GLN A 461 -27.33 1.23 20.34
C GLN A 461 -26.75 2.61 20.62
N THR A 462 -25.73 2.73 21.49
CA THR A 462 -25.13 4.02 21.87
C THR A 462 -23.63 4.10 21.62
N GLY A 463 -22.97 2.97 21.35
CA GLY A 463 -21.51 2.88 21.27
C GLY A 463 -20.81 3.02 22.63
N ARG A 464 -21.56 3.22 23.72
CA ARG A 464 -21.01 3.39 25.07
C ARG A 464 -20.29 2.12 25.53
N ARG A 465 -19.07 2.29 26.05
CA ARG A 465 -18.28 1.21 26.66
C ARG A 465 -18.58 1.12 28.15
N THR A 466 -18.62 -0.11 28.65
CA THR A 466 -18.66 -0.46 30.08
C THR A 466 -17.64 -1.54 30.34
N PHE A 467 -17.13 -1.60 31.57
CA PHE A 467 -16.07 -2.53 31.95
C PHE A 467 -16.58 -3.43 33.07
N SER A 468 -16.28 -4.72 33.01
CA SER A 468 -16.69 -5.66 34.05
C SER A 468 -15.70 -6.82 34.21
N HIS A 469 -15.77 -7.49 35.35
CA HIS A 469 -15.12 -8.78 35.55
C HIS A 469 -16.13 -9.88 35.25
N LYS A 470 -16.02 -10.50 34.07
CA LYS A 470 -16.88 -11.63 33.69
C LYS A 470 -16.01 -12.86 33.43
N LYS A 471 -16.39 -13.98 34.03
CA LYS A 471 -15.82 -15.30 33.74
C LYS A 471 -16.77 -16.08 32.83
N GLY A 472 -16.22 -16.83 31.88
CA GLY A 472 -16.99 -17.67 30.96
C GLY A 472 -17.16 -17.09 29.56
N LYS A 473 -18.09 -17.67 28.79
CA LYS A 473 -18.29 -17.33 27.37
C LYS A 473 -18.76 -15.88 27.21
N LEU A 474 -18.05 -15.14 26.35
CA LEU A 474 -18.38 -13.76 26.02
C LEU A 474 -19.39 -13.70 24.87
N ASN A 475 -20.30 -12.74 24.97
CA ASN A 475 -21.17 -12.36 23.86
C ASN A 475 -20.37 -11.61 22.77
N THR A 476 -20.94 -11.44 21.58
CA THR A 476 -20.29 -10.76 20.45
C THR A 476 -20.08 -9.26 20.64
N ASN A 477 -20.72 -8.66 21.65
CA ASN A 477 -20.53 -7.27 22.06
C ASN A 477 -19.71 -7.12 23.37
N GLU A 478 -19.12 -8.21 23.87
CA GLU A 478 -18.26 -8.25 25.05
C GLU A 478 -16.87 -8.73 24.61
N PHE A 479 -15.83 -7.92 24.79
CA PHE A 479 -14.51 -8.15 24.22
C PHE A 479 -13.46 -8.37 25.31
N THR A 480 -12.51 -9.28 25.08
CA THR A 480 -11.20 -9.23 25.73
C THR A 480 -10.42 -8.02 25.23
N LEU A 481 -9.34 -7.66 25.92
CA LEU A 481 -8.47 -6.59 25.45
C LEU A 481 -7.86 -6.90 24.08
N ALA A 482 -7.44 -8.14 23.84
CA ALA A 482 -6.92 -8.59 22.55
C ALA A 482 -7.93 -8.43 21.39
N GLU A 483 -9.19 -8.84 21.62
CA GLU A 483 -10.25 -8.71 20.62
C GLU A 483 -10.61 -7.25 20.36
N TYR A 484 -10.65 -6.44 21.43
CA TYR A 484 -10.90 -5.00 21.29
C TYR A 484 -9.78 -4.37 20.47
N ASN A 485 -8.50 -4.56 20.80
CA ASN A 485 -7.40 -3.93 20.08
C ASN A 485 -7.04 -4.58 18.73
N PHE A 486 -7.87 -5.48 18.20
CA PHE A 486 -7.48 -6.27 17.03
C PHE A 486 -7.12 -5.44 15.78
N SER A 487 -7.76 -4.29 15.57
CA SER A 487 -7.41 -3.36 14.48
C SER A 487 -5.95 -2.87 14.56
N LEU A 488 -5.44 -2.62 15.76
CA LEU A 488 -4.06 -2.22 16.00
C LEU A 488 -3.10 -3.35 15.58
N PHE A 489 -3.39 -4.58 16.04
CA PHE A 489 -2.56 -5.74 15.72
C PHE A 489 -2.60 -6.07 14.24
N PHE A 490 -3.78 -6.02 13.62
CA PHE A 490 -3.97 -6.25 12.19
C PHE A 490 -3.14 -5.27 11.37
N GLY A 491 -3.30 -3.95 11.62
CA GLY A 491 -2.58 -2.91 10.91
C GLY A 491 -1.06 -3.05 11.03
N LEU A 492 -0.55 -3.20 12.25
CA LEU A 492 0.90 -3.30 12.47
C LEU A 492 1.51 -4.59 11.95
N ALA A 493 0.81 -5.72 12.05
CA ALA A 493 1.29 -7.00 11.54
C ALA A 493 1.33 -7.00 10.01
N VAL A 494 0.25 -6.55 9.34
CA VAL A 494 0.23 -6.44 7.87
C VAL A 494 1.28 -5.45 7.37
N GLN A 495 1.43 -4.29 8.03
CA GLN A 495 2.52 -3.37 7.73
C GLN A 495 3.89 -4.06 7.85
N ALA A 496 4.14 -4.82 8.91
CA ALA A 496 5.41 -5.51 9.10
C ALA A 496 5.69 -6.47 7.94
N TYR A 497 4.68 -7.22 7.48
CA TYR A 497 4.81 -8.10 6.32
C TYR A 497 5.03 -7.35 5.01
N GLU A 498 4.17 -6.37 4.68
CA GLU A 498 4.27 -5.59 3.44
C GLU A 498 5.59 -4.79 3.38
N SER A 499 6.16 -4.42 4.53
CA SER A 499 7.49 -3.78 4.62
C SER A 499 8.64 -4.69 4.15
N THR A 500 8.42 -6.01 4.05
CA THR A 500 9.41 -6.94 3.50
C THR A 500 9.33 -7.05 1.98
N LEU A 501 8.23 -6.59 1.35
CA LEU A 501 7.97 -6.75 -0.09
C LEU A 501 8.72 -5.68 -0.90
N VAL A 502 10.05 -5.69 -0.81
CA VAL A 502 10.93 -4.72 -1.46
C VAL A 502 11.57 -5.31 -2.72
N SER A 503 11.23 -4.72 -3.87
CA SER A 503 11.72 -5.08 -5.20
C SER A 503 12.86 -4.15 -5.62
N ALA A 504 14.07 -4.52 -5.20
CA ALA A 504 15.30 -3.73 -5.31
C ALA A 504 16.41 -4.42 -6.12
N GLU A 505 16.10 -5.51 -6.83
CA GLU A 505 17.06 -6.28 -7.64
C GLU A 505 16.73 -6.25 -9.14
N THR A 506 16.17 -5.13 -9.62
CA THR A 506 15.85 -4.96 -11.04
C THR A 506 17.12 -4.75 -11.89
N PRO A 507 17.07 -5.00 -13.21
CA PRO A 507 18.14 -4.56 -14.12
C PRO A 507 18.49 -3.08 -13.98
N PHE A 508 17.50 -2.23 -13.68
CA PHE A 508 17.72 -0.80 -13.42
C PHE A 508 18.49 -0.55 -12.11
N ASP A 509 18.23 -1.30 -11.03
CA ASP A 509 19.02 -1.19 -9.79
C ASP A 509 20.48 -1.58 -10.02
N GLN A 510 20.72 -2.65 -10.78
CA GLN A 510 22.07 -3.07 -11.13
C GLN A 510 22.79 -2.00 -11.97
N PHE A 511 22.07 -1.37 -12.90
CA PHE A 511 22.59 -0.25 -13.68
C PHE A 511 22.95 0.95 -12.80
N LEU A 512 22.08 1.34 -11.86
CA LEU A 512 22.37 2.40 -10.89
C LEU A 512 23.53 2.04 -9.94
N ALA A 513 23.74 0.75 -9.67
CA ALA A 513 24.87 0.24 -8.89
C ALA A 513 26.19 0.20 -9.67
N GLY A 514 26.20 0.62 -10.95
CA GLY A 514 27.40 0.70 -11.78
C GLY A 514 27.57 -0.43 -12.80
N ASN A 515 26.66 -1.41 -12.85
CA ASN A 515 26.65 -2.42 -13.92
C ASN A 515 26.00 -1.84 -15.18
N SER A 516 26.77 -1.08 -15.97
CA SER A 516 26.29 -0.44 -17.20
C SER A 516 25.73 -1.42 -18.25
N GLY A 517 26.07 -2.71 -18.15
CA GLY A 517 25.55 -3.76 -19.04
C GLY A 517 24.21 -4.36 -18.60
N ALA A 518 23.67 -3.98 -17.44
CA ALA A 518 22.39 -4.51 -16.95
C ALA A 518 21.19 -4.03 -17.77
N LEU A 519 21.27 -2.82 -18.34
CA LEU A 519 20.29 -2.32 -19.31
C LEU A 519 20.80 -2.49 -20.74
N THR A 520 19.92 -2.98 -21.61
CA THR A 520 20.12 -2.97 -23.06
C THR A 520 20.21 -1.55 -23.62
N ALA A 521 20.75 -1.38 -24.83
CA ALA A 521 20.81 -0.07 -25.48
C ALA A 521 19.42 0.59 -25.63
N GLN A 522 18.39 -0.20 -25.93
CA GLN A 522 17.01 0.29 -26.05
C GLN A 522 16.44 0.74 -24.68
N GLN A 523 16.78 0.03 -23.60
CA GLN A 523 16.42 0.43 -22.24
C GLN A 523 17.13 1.71 -21.81
N GLN A 524 18.40 1.89 -22.17
CA GLN A 524 19.15 3.12 -21.90
C GLN A 524 18.60 4.31 -22.70
N LEU A 525 18.18 4.09 -23.95
CA LEU A 525 17.43 5.08 -24.73
C LEU A 525 16.13 5.47 -24.00
N GLY A 526 15.37 4.48 -23.55
CA GLY A 526 14.15 4.72 -22.75
C GLY A 526 14.42 5.49 -21.47
N TRP A 527 15.47 5.17 -20.72
CA TRP A 527 15.87 5.90 -19.53
C TRP A 527 16.25 7.36 -19.83
N ASN A 528 16.90 7.62 -20.97
CA ASN A 528 17.18 8.97 -21.43
C ASN A 528 15.90 9.75 -21.73
N VAL A 529 14.95 9.14 -22.47
CA VAL A 529 13.64 9.76 -22.73
C VAL A 529 12.89 10.01 -21.43
N PHE A 530 12.89 9.05 -20.51
CA PHE A 530 12.19 9.12 -19.23
C PHE A 530 12.62 10.33 -18.37
N GLN A 531 13.90 10.64 -18.34
CA GLN A 531 14.44 11.77 -17.58
C GLN A 531 14.25 13.11 -18.30
N ASN A 532 14.39 13.11 -19.62
CA ASN A 532 14.49 14.32 -20.42
C ASN A 532 13.19 14.58 -21.17
N LYS A 533 13.11 14.17 -22.44
CA LYS A 533 11.99 14.53 -23.34
C LYS A 533 10.62 14.14 -22.78
N GLY A 534 10.52 12.98 -22.13
CA GLY A 534 9.29 12.50 -21.50
C GLY A 534 8.97 13.17 -20.17
N THR A 535 9.96 13.79 -19.50
CA THR A 535 9.84 14.42 -18.17
C THR A 535 9.21 13.54 -17.08
N CYS A 536 9.15 12.22 -17.30
CA CYS A 536 8.46 11.25 -16.44
C CYS A 536 9.00 11.27 -15.01
N ILE A 537 10.31 11.52 -14.87
CA ILE A 537 11.02 11.63 -13.59
C ILE A 537 10.49 12.76 -12.67
N ALA A 538 9.76 13.74 -13.21
CA ALA A 538 9.19 14.83 -12.42
C ALA A 538 8.15 14.32 -11.40
N CYS A 539 7.36 13.32 -11.82
CA CYS A 539 6.34 12.66 -11.00
C CYS A 539 6.81 11.29 -10.51
N HIS A 540 7.56 10.55 -11.32
CA HIS A 540 8.14 9.25 -10.97
C HIS A 540 9.58 9.38 -10.47
N ALA A 541 9.75 10.16 -9.41
CA ALA A 541 11.05 10.61 -8.91
C ALA A 541 11.76 9.58 -8.02
N GLY A 542 13.07 9.75 -7.86
CA GLY A 542 13.88 9.05 -6.87
C GLY A 542 14.10 7.56 -7.17
N SER A 543 14.66 6.85 -6.21
CA SER A 543 14.94 5.41 -6.28
C SER A 543 13.66 4.58 -6.26
N GLU A 544 12.63 5.11 -5.61
CA GLU A 544 11.29 4.54 -5.46
C GLU A 544 10.44 4.69 -6.73
N LEU A 545 10.83 5.57 -7.66
CA LEU A 545 10.11 5.91 -8.89
C LEU A 545 8.68 6.41 -8.64
N THR A 546 8.51 7.21 -7.58
CA THR A 546 7.27 7.89 -7.22
C THR A 546 7.53 9.14 -6.38
N ALA A 547 6.87 10.24 -6.70
CA ALA A 547 6.88 11.46 -5.90
C ALA A 547 5.96 11.37 -4.67
N ALA A 548 5.17 10.31 -4.53
CA ALA A 548 4.36 10.04 -3.34
C ALA A 548 5.13 9.34 -2.22
N SER A 549 6.47 9.22 -2.34
CA SER A 549 7.30 8.55 -1.35
C SER A 549 7.50 9.38 -0.08
N VAL A 550 7.73 8.72 1.05
CA VAL A 550 8.13 9.34 2.33
C VAL A 550 9.37 10.22 2.12
N THR A 551 10.36 9.74 1.36
CA THR A 551 11.57 10.50 1.01
C THR A 551 11.23 11.80 0.27
N THR A 552 10.39 11.72 -0.75
CA THR A 552 10.01 12.91 -1.54
C THR A 552 9.21 13.90 -0.71
N VAL A 553 8.23 13.43 0.06
CA VAL A 553 7.42 14.28 0.93
C VAL A 553 8.27 14.95 2.02
N ALA A 554 9.26 14.24 2.58
CA ALA A 554 10.19 14.83 3.54
C ALA A 554 11.07 15.93 2.91
N GLN A 555 11.41 15.81 1.63
CA GLN A 555 12.22 16.79 0.91
C GLN A 555 11.41 18.00 0.39
N ARG A 556 10.21 17.76 -0.15
CA ARG A 556 9.39 18.77 -0.83
C ARG A 556 8.32 19.40 0.08
N GLY A 557 8.05 18.78 1.23
CA GLY A 557 6.87 19.07 2.05
C GLY A 557 5.64 18.29 1.58
N ARG A 558 4.57 18.30 2.38
CA ARG A 558 3.31 17.60 2.11
C ARG A 558 2.44 18.27 1.06
N ILE A 559 2.56 19.58 0.94
CA ILE A 559 1.97 20.39 -0.13
C ILE A 559 3.09 21.16 -0.82
N GLY A 560 2.96 21.33 -2.12
CA GLY A 560 3.93 22.04 -2.95
C GLY A 560 3.25 22.86 -4.03
N ARG A 561 4.04 23.48 -4.89
CA ARG A 561 3.56 24.05 -6.15
C ARG A 561 4.03 23.16 -7.29
N ALA A 562 3.11 22.83 -8.19
CA ALA A 562 3.44 22.13 -9.42
C ALA A 562 4.52 22.90 -10.19
N PRO A 563 5.33 22.23 -11.03
CA PRO A 563 6.22 22.92 -11.96
C PRO A 563 5.45 23.99 -12.77
N VAL A 564 6.10 25.11 -13.11
CA VAL A 564 5.45 26.24 -13.81
C VAL A 564 4.76 25.80 -15.11
N GLN A 565 5.33 24.82 -15.79
CA GLN A 565 4.79 24.21 -17.01
C GLN A 565 3.44 23.49 -16.79
N ALA A 566 3.14 23.08 -15.56
CA ALA A 566 1.87 22.52 -15.11
C ALA A 566 0.93 23.60 -14.48
N GLY A 567 1.24 24.88 -14.68
CA GLY A 567 0.41 26.00 -14.23
C GLY A 567 0.69 26.49 -12.81
N GLY A 568 1.71 25.95 -12.10
CA GLY A 568 2.16 26.46 -10.80
C GLY A 568 1.14 26.35 -9.66
N ARG A 569 0.06 25.59 -9.86
CA ARG A 569 -1.02 25.45 -8.89
C ARG A 569 -0.52 24.73 -7.64
N PRO A 570 -1.00 25.13 -6.44
CA PRO A 570 -0.76 24.35 -5.23
C PRO A 570 -1.34 22.96 -5.35
N GLU A 571 -0.62 21.97 -4.86
CA GLU A 571 -0.98 20.55 -4.92
C GLU A 571 -0.48 19.80 -3.69
N ASP A 572 -1.08 18.64 -3.43
CA ASP A 572 -0.54 17.67 -2.50
C ASP A 572 0.65 16.94 -3.14
N SER A 573 1.80 16.89 -2.47
CA SER A 573 3.00 16.24 -3.00
C SER A 573 2.75 14.78 -3.37
N GLY A 574 3.01 14.43 -4.64
CA GLY A 574 2.84 13.08 -5.15
C GLY A 574 1.44 12.74 -5.64
N PHE A 575 0.53 13.72 -5.77
CA PHE A 575 -0.81 13.55 -6.32
C PHE A 575 -0.99 14.42 -7.56
N PHE A 576 -1.34 13.81 -8.69
CA PHE A 576 -1.48 14.53 -9.96
C PHE A 576 -2.76 14.16 -10.68
N SER A 577 -3.33 15.13 -11.41
CA SER A 577 -4.41 14.89 -12.36
C SER A 577 -3.82 14.88 -13.77
N ILE A 578 -3.84 13.71 -14.42
CA ILE A 578 -3.19 13.49 -15.72
C ILE A 578 -4.19 13.26 -16.87
N GLY A 579 -5.50 13.43 -16.61
CA GLY A 579 -6.51 13.30 -17.66
C GLY A 579 -6.89 11.88 -18.05
N VAL A 580 -6.87 10.91 -17.13
CA VAL A 580 -7.34 9.53 -17.42
C VAL A 580 -8.84 9.51 -17.68
N ARG A 581 -9.62 10.26 -16.88
CA ARG A 581 -11.07 10.49 -17.00
C ARG A 581 -11.39 11.90 -16.51
N PRO A 582 -12.55 12.47 -16.87
CA PRO A 582 -13.01 13.73 -16.29
C PRO A 582 -13.10 13.64 -14.75
N SER A 583 -12.70 14.70 -14.04
CA SER A 583 -12.69 14.71 -12.57
C SER A 583 -14.09 14.65 -11.94
N SER A 584 -15.14 14.93 -12.71
CA SER A 584 -16.53 14.70 -12.30
C SER A 584 -16.88 13.22 -12.18
N GLU A 585 -16.09 12.32 -12.79
CA GLU A 585 -16.33 10.88 -12.75
C GLU A 585 -15.72 10.19 -11.54
N ASP A 586 -14.52 10.61 -11.16
CA ASP A 586 -13.87 10.23 -9.92
C ASP A 586 -13.13 11.45 -9.37
N PRO A 587 -13.58 12.00 -8.23
CA PRO A 587 -12.94 13.17 -7.65
C PRO A 587 -11.51 12.88 -7.14
N GLY A 588 -11.14 11.60 -6.95
CA GLY A 588 -9.83 11.23 -6.39
C GLY A 588 -9.59 11.92 -5.04
N LEU A 589 -8.44 12.58 -4.93
CA LEU A 589 -8.05 13.42 -3.78
C LEU A 589 -9.02 14.60 -3.51
N GLY A 590 -9.80 14.99 -4.51
CA GLY A 590 -10.83 16.02 -4.40
C GLY A 590 -12.00 15.64 -3.49
N GLY A 591 -12.12 14.35 -3.12
CA GLY A 591 -13.14 13.83 -2.22
C GLY A 591 -13.03 14.33 -0.77
N ASN A 592 -13.87 13.75 0.09
CA ASN A 592 -13.93 14.05 1.52
C ASN A 592 -13.84 12.79 2.37
N ASP A 593 -13.50 12.97 3.64
CA ASP A 593 -13.22 11.88 4.58
C ASP A 593 -14.44 11.14 5.13
N GLY A 594 -15.64 11.60 4.81
CA GLY A 594 -16.89 11.03 5.27
C GLY A 594 -17.10 11.02 6.80
N LEU A 595 -16.31 11.76 7.60
CA LEU A 595 -16.44 11.78 9.07
C LEU A 595 -17.69 12.49 9.56
N ASN A 596 -18.22 13.45 8.78
CA ASN A 596 -19.42 14.23 9.15
C ASN A 596 -20.72 13.72 8.48
N GLY A 597 -20.67 12.60 7.73
CA GLY A 597 -21.82 12.06 7.00
C GLY A 597 -22.30 12.93 5.83
N ASN A 598 -23.21 12.40 4.99
CA ASN A 598 -23.91 13.13 3.92
C ASN A 598 -23.05 14.02 2.99
N GLY A 599 -21.79 13.64 2.73
CA GLY A 599 -20.85 14.43 1.91
C GLY A 599 -20.28 15.68 2.59
N GLN A 600 -20.48 15.85 3.91
CA GLN A 600 -20.06 17.02 4.69
C GLN A 600 -18.69 16.86 5.39
N GLY A 601 -17.89 15.87 4.97
CA GLY A 601 -16.56 15.59 5.53
C GLY A 601 -15.51 16.67 5.24
N ASN A 602 -14.37 16.63 5.90
CA ASN A 602 -13.26 17.51 5.54
C ASN A 602 -12.59 17.01 4.24
N PRO A 603 -12.07 17.92 3.39
CA PRO A 603 -11.34 17.54 2.17
C PRO A 603 -10.22 16.54 2.43
N LEU A 604 -10.06 15.56 1.55
CA LEU A 604 -8.91 14.65 1.57
C LEU A 604 -7.62 15.36 1.16
N SER A 605 -7.72 16.27 0.18
CA SER A 605 -6.63 17.18 -0.21
C SER A 605 -6.14 18.01 0.98
N GLU A 606 -4.86 17.85 1.28
CA GLU A 606 -4.18 18.58 2.33
C GLU A 606 -3.99 20.06 1.96
N VAL A 607 -3.84 20.39 0.68
CA VAL A 607 -3.81 21.79 0.25
C VAL A 607 -5.16 22.50 0.47
N ARG A 608 -6.28 21.81 0.25
CA ARG A 608 -7.61 22.32 0.62
C ARG A 608 -7.77 22.46 2.14
N LEU A 609 -7.20 21.54 2.93
CA LEU A 609 -7.17 21.69 4.38
C LEU A 609 -6.37 22.92 4.84
N ALA A 610 -5.26 23.22 4.16
CA ALA A 610 -4.47 24.42 4.41
C ALA A 610 -5.26 25.70 4.07
N GLN A 611 -5.94 25.75 2.92
CA GLN A 611 -6.82 26.87 2.54
C GLN A 611 -7.96 27.08 3.55
N GLN A 612 -8.50 26.01 4.13
CA GLN A 612 -9.54 26.06 5.17
C GLN A 612 -9.00 26.36 6.58
N GLY A 613 -7.69 26.51 6.77
CA GLY A 613 -7.07 26.68 8.09
C GLY A 613 -7.19 25.45 9.02
N LYS A 614 -7.53 24.28 8.47
CA LYS A 614 -7.76 23.04 9.21
C LYS A 614 -6.56 22.08 9.24
N PHE A 615 -5.50 22.39 8.50
CA PHE A 615 -4.32 21.52 8.37
C PHE A 615 -3.75 21.13 9.74
N LYS A 616 -3.38 22.12 10.57
CA LYS A 616 -2.83 21.88 11.91
C LYS A 616 -3.79 21.15 12.83
N GLN A 617 -5.07 21.53 12.79
CA GLN A 617 -6.11 20.92 13.62
C GLN A 617 -6.26 19.42 13.33
N LEU A 618 -6.20 19.01 12.06
CA LEU A 618 -6.48 17.63 11.65
C LEU A 618 -5.24 16.77 11.46
N LEU A 619 -4.07 17.37 11.21
CA LEU A 619 -2.83 16.66 10.90
C LEU A 619 -1.73 16.86 11.95
N GLY A 620 -1.96 17.75 12.93
CA GLY A 620 -1.07 17.94 14.09
C GLY A 620 0.20 18.75 13.82
N GLU A 621 0.38 19.32 12.63
CA GLU A 621 1.55 20.10 12.25
C GLU A 621 1.16 21.33 11.39
N ASP A 622 2.03 22.33 11.33
CA ASP A 622 1.79 23.51 10.50
C ASP A 622 1.96 23.17 9.00
N PRO A 623 1.13 23.72 8.10
CA PRO A 623 1.32 23.50 6.67
C PRO A 623 2.67 24.06 6.21
N PRO A 624 3.36 23.40 5.26
CA PRO A 624 4.55 23.94 4.60
C PRO A 624 4.34 25.38 4.10
N THR A 625 5.36 26.23 4.27
CA THR A 625 5.33 27.57 3.68
C THR A 625 5.62 27.48 2.19
N LEU A 626 4.63 27.86 1.36
CA LEU A 626 4.79 27.92 -0.09
C LEU A 626 5.42 29.25 -0.54
N ASN A 627 6.10 29.23 -1.67
CA ASN A 627 6.59 30.45 -2.35
C ASN A 627 6.13 30.46 -3.83
N PRO A 628 5.25 31.39 -4.24
CA PRO A 628 4.56 32.38 -3.40
C PRO A 628 3.67 31.72 -2.33
N PRO A 629 3.35 32.43 -1.22
CA PRO A 629 2.46 31.91 -0.18
C PRO A 629 1.13 31.42 -0.73
N LEU A 630 0.52 30.46 -0.03
CA LEU A 630 -0.79 29.90 -0.41
C LEU A 630 -1.88 30.97 -0.27
N ASP A 631 -2.55 31.30 -1.36
CA ASP A 631 -3.76 32.12 -1.34
C ASP A 631 -4.98 31.24 -0.97
N PRO A 632 -5.82 31.62 0.00
CA PRO A 632 -7.02 30.85 0.36
C PRO A 632 -8.00 30.61 -0.78
N ASN A 633 -7.97 31.42 -1.85
CA ASN A 633 -8.89 31.34 -2.98
C ASN A 633 -8.22 30.94 -4.30
N GLU A 634 -6.90 30.69 -4.33
CA GLU A 634 -6.27 30.22 -5.58
C GLU A 634 -6.74 28.81 -5.95
N ALA A 635 -6.78 28.54 -7.26
CA ALA A 635 -7.13 27.23 -7.76
C ALA A 635 -6.04 26.20 -7.40
N VAL A 636 -6.46 25.05 -6.88
CA VAL A 636 -5.57 23.95 -6.47
C VAL A 636 -5.78 22.70 -7.31
N THR A 637 -4.74 21.86 -7.42
CA THR A 637 -4.83 20.55 -8.05
C THR A 637 -5.28 19.52 -7.00
N ALA A 638 -6.55 19.10 -7.07
CA ALA A 638 -7.11 18.10 -6.16
C ALA A 638 -8.16 17.21 -6.84
N ASP A 639 -9.10 17.79 -7.59
CA ASP A 639 -10.13 16.99 -8.27
C ASP A 639 -9.53 16.16 -9.40
N GLY A 640 -9.84 14.87 -9.41
CA GLY A 640 -9.26 13.88 -10.33
C GLY A 640 -7.75 13.70 -10.14
N ALA A 641 -7.19 14.14 -9.00
CA ALA A 641 -5.79 13.90 -8.67
C ALA A 641 -5.65 12.58 -7.91
N PHE A 642 -4.67 11.78 -8.32
CA PHE A 642 -4.40 10.48 -7.76
C PHE A 642 -2.94 10.32 -7.39
N LYS A 643 -2.69 9.50 -6.37
CA LYS A 643 -1.33 9.15 -5.93
C LYS A 643 -0.49 8.65 -7.10
N THR A 644 0.72 9.15 -7.27
CA THR A 644 1.66 8.58 -8.25
C THR A 644 2.07 7.15 -7.85
N PRO A 645 1.80 6.12 -8.67
CA PRO A 645 2.25 4.78 -8.38
C PRO A 645 3.77 4.65 -8.62
N GLY A 646 4.43 3.76 -7.86
CA GLY A 646 5.78 3.33 -8.22
C GLY A 646 5.75 2.52 -9.53
N LEU A 647 6.82 2.59 -10.32
CA LEU A 647 6.91 1.92 -11.63
C LEU A 647 7.64 0.57 -11.62
N ARG A 648 8.12 0.14 -10.45
CA ARG A 648 8.81 -1.15 -10.31
C ARG A 648 7.83 -2.29 -10.53
N ASN A 649 8.24 -3.29 -11.30
CA ASN A 649 7.42 -4.42 -11.76
C ASN A 649 6.21 -4.04 -12.62
N ILE A 650 6.17 -2.84 -13.20
CA ILE A 650 5.01 -2.39 -13.98
C ILE A 650 4.66 -3.33 -15.13
N GLU A 651 5.61 -4.08 -15.70
CA GLU A 651 5.31 -5.11 -16.71
C GLU A 651 4.28 -6.17 -16.24
N LEU A 652 4.18 -6.41 -14.93
CA LEU A 652 3.39 -7.49 -14.34
C LEU A 652 2.05 -7.04 -13.74
N THR A 653 1.75 -5.73 -13.75
CA THR A 653 0.63 -5.16 -12.98
C THR A 653 -0.49 -4.60 -13.86
N ALA A 654 -0.58 -5.05 -15.10
CA ALA A 654 -1.70 -4.71 -15.98
C ALA A 654 -3.03 -5.29 -15.46
N PRO A 655 -4.18 -4.63 -15.72
CA PRO A 655 -4.31 -3.38 -16.49
C PRO A 655 -3.84 -2.13 -15.71
N TYR A 656 -3.64 -1.01 -16.42
CA TYR A 656 -2.98 0.18 -15.90
C TYR A 656 -3.93 1.35 -15.58
N PHE A 657 -3.42 2.27 -14.75
CA PHE A 657 -4.11 3.42 -14.15
C PHE A 657 -5.13 3.05 -13.07
N HIS A 658 -5.61 4.06 -12.33
CA HIS A 658 -6.60 3.87 -11.26
C HIS A 658 -7.94 3.34 -11.78
N ASN A 659 -8.24 3.47 -13.09
CA ASN A 659 -9.43 2.91 -13.72
C ASN A 659 -9.16 1.59 -14.45
N GLY A 660 -7.92 1.11 -14.50
CA GLY A 660 -7.52 -0.08 -15.25
C GLY A 660 -7.84 0.02 -16.75
N GLY A 661 -7.85 1.21 -17.34
CA GLY A 661 -8.34 1.44 -18.71
C GLY A 661 -7.37 1.11 -19.84
N GLN A 662 -6.16 0.66 -19.53
CA GLN A 662 -5.12 0.29 -20.51
C GLN A 662 -4.61 -1.13 -20.25
N SER A 663 -4.46 -1.95 -21.28
CA SER A 663 -3.98 -3.34 -21.13
C SER A 663 -2.49 -3.51 -21.44
N THR A 664 -1.87 -2.55 -22.14
CA THR A 664 -0.44 -2.64 -22.52
C THR A 664 0.35 -1.38 -22.18
N LEU A 665 1.68 -1.53 -22.02
CA LEU A 665 2.58 -0.41 -21.76
C LEU A 665 2.66 0.53 -22.98
N GLU A 666 2.49 0.00 -24.19
CA GLU A 666 2.42 0.79 -25.42
C GLU A 666 1.25 1.77 -25.37
N GLN A 667 0.07 1.32 -24.93
CA GLN A 667 -1.09 2.20 -24.77
C GLN A 667 -0.88 3.26 -23.67
N VAL A 668 -0.18 2.91 -22.59
CA VAL A 668 0.23 3.87 -21.55
C VAL A 668 1.17 4.93 -22.12
N VAL A 669 2.14 4.54 -22.94
CA VAL A 669 3.06 5.49 -23.59
C VAL A 669 2.32 6.38 -24.60
N ASP A 670 1.41 5.82 -25.40
CA ASP A 670 0.57 6.61 -26.30
C ASP A 670 -0.27 7.64 -25.53
N PHE A 671 -0.84 7.25 -24.37
CA PHE A 671 -1.58 8.16 -23.49
C PHE A 671 -0.76 9.37 -23.07
N TYR A 672 0.45 9.15 -22.55
CA TYR A 672 1.32 10.27 -22.17
C TYR A 672 1.80 11.06 -23.39
N ASN A 673 2.04 10.39 -24.52
CA ASN A 673 2.53 11.05 -25.74
C ASN A 673 1.55 12.11 -26.25
N ARG A 674 0.24 11.84 -26.19
CA ARG A 674 -0.83 12.77 -26.60
C ARG A 674 -1.24 13.78 -25.52
N GLY A 675 -0.71 13.68 -24.30
CA GLY A 675 -1.03 14.60 -23.18
C GLY A 675 -2.23 14.19 -22.31
N GLY A 676 -2.60 12.90 -22.34
CA GLY A 676 -3.77 12.34 -21.64
C GLY A 676 -4.99 12.16 -22.53
N ASP A 677 -6.09 11.62 -21.98
CA ASP A 677 -7.34 11.38 -22.72
C ASP A 677 -8.30 12.57 -22.61
N PHE A 678 -8.29 13.24 -21.46
CA PHE A 678 -9.18 14.37 -21.15
C PHE A 678 -8.39 15.66 -20.87
N GLY A 679 -7.19 15.75 -21.44
CA GLY A 679 -6.22 16.82 -21.19
C GLY A 679 -5.65 16.76 -19.77
N GLY A 680 -4.65 17.59 -19.49
CA GLY A 680 -4.01 17.65 -18.18
C GLY A 680 -2.50 17.58 -18.24
N LEU A 681 -1.93 17.13 -19.37
CA LEU A 681 -0.50 17.17 -19.63
C LEU A 681 -0.21 17.77 -21.01
N PRO A 682 0.96 18.42 -21.19
CA PRO A 682 1.43 18.78 -22.52
C PRO A 682 1.80 17.52 -23.33
N PRO A 683 1.54 17.48 -24.65
CA PRO A 683 1.96 16.35 -25.49
C PRO A 683 3.49 16.27 -25.60
N LEU A 684 4.02 15.05 -25.65
CA LEU A 684 5.46 14.79 -25.63
C LEU A 684 6.09 14.72 -27.03
N ASN A 685 5.29 14.44 -28.07
CA ASN A 685 5.73 14.31 -29.47
C ASN A 685 6.94 13.36 -29.63
N LEU A 686 6.87 12.19 -29.00
CA LEU A 686 7.88 11.13 -29.07
C LEU A 686 7.89 10.44 -30.44
N THR A 687 9.08 10.08 -30.92
CA THR A 687 9.22 9.22 -32.11
C THR A 687 8.84 7.77 -31.78
N PRO A 688 8.55 6.93 -32.78
CA PRO A 688 8.30 5.50 -32.56
C PRO A 688 9.42 4.79 -31.78
N GLU A 689 10.68 5.12 -32.06
CA GLU A 689 11.85 4.56 -31.38
C GLU A 689 11.93 4.99 -29.91
N GLU A 690 11.61 6.24 -29.61
CA GLU A 690 11.56 6.76 -28.24
C GLU A 690 10.45 6.08 -27.43
N LYS A 691 9.27 5.89 -28.02
CA LYS A 691 8.18 5.15 -27.39
C LYS A 691 8.56 3.71 -27.07
N GLN A 692 9.15 3.01 -28.04
CA GLN A 692 9.65 1.65 -27.84
C GLN A 692 10.76 1.61 -26.78
N GLY A 693 11.60 2.65 -26.72
CA GLY A 693 12.61 2.84 -25.69
C GLY A 693 11.99 2.89 -24.30
N LEU A 694 10.97 3.74 -24.09
CA LEU A 694 10.26 3.85 -22.82
C LEU A 694 9.63 2.53 -22.38
N VAL A 695 8.96 1.82 -23.30
CA VAL A 695 8.41 0.50 -23.00
C VAL A 695 9.51 -0.49 -22.60
N ALA A 696 10.63 -0.50 -23.32
CA ALA A 696 11.76 -1.36 -22.98
C ALA A 696 12.34 -1.03 -21.60
N PHE A 697 12.50 0.27 -21.29
CA PHE A 697 12.94 0.74 -19.98
C PHE A 697 12.01 0.28 -18.86
N MET A 698 10.68 0.45 -19.01
CA MET A 698 9.70 -0.02 -18.03
C MET A 698 9.77 -1.54 -17.79
N LYS A 699 10.05 -2.34 -18.83
CA LYS A 699 10.32 -3.79 -18.67
C LYS A 699 11.63 -4.07 -17.92
N GLY A 700 12.61 -3.15 -17.99
CA GLY A 700 13.84 -3.20 -17.19
C GLY A 700 13.66 -2.86 -15.71
N LEU A 701 12.45 -2.47 -15.29
CA LEU A 701 12.08 -2.23 -13.89
C LEU A 701 11.47 -3.48 -13.21
N THR A 702 11.50 -4.63 -13.87
CA THR A 702 10.97 -5.89 -13.32
C THR A 702 12.04 -6.64 -12.54
N ASP A 703 11.74 -7.00 -11.30
CA ASP A 703 12.58 -7.84 -10.46
C ASP A 703 12.22 -9.31 -10.68
N GLU A 704 13.22 -10.12 -11.04
CA GLU A 704 13.00 -11.54 -11.34
C GLU A 704 12.55 -12.34 -10.11
N ARG A 705 12.76 -11.85 -8.88
CA ARG A 705 12.18 -12.47 -7.69
C ARG A 705 10.66 -12.30 -7.67
N VAL A 706 10.16 -11.14 -8.10
CA VAL A 706 8.71 -10.90 -8.21
C VAL A 706 8.12 -11.75 -9.33
N ARG A 707 8.72 -11.71 -10.53
CA ARG A 707 8.25 -12.50 -11.68
C ARG A 707 8.13 -13.97 -11.34
N ASN A 708 9.14 -14.51 -10.65
CA ASN A 708 9.21 -15.93 -10.31
C ASN A 708 8.66 -16.25 -8.91
N GLN A 709 8.00 -15.28 -8.24
CA GLN A 709 7.37 -15.46 -6.92
C GLN A 709 8.34 -16.00 -5.84
N LYS A 710 9.62 -15.65 -5.95
CA LYS A 710 10.69 -16.02 -5.01
C LYS A 710 10.62 -15.16 -3.76
N ALA A 711 11.17 -15.67 -2.66
CA ALA A 711 11.26 -14.90 -1.42
C ALA A 711 11.84 -13.49 -1.66
N PRO A 712 11.27 -12.44 -1.05
CA PRO A 712 10.18 -12.48 -0.05
C PRO A 712 8.75 -12.50 -0.63
N PHE A 713 8.58 -12.70 -1.94
CA PHE A 713 7.31 -12.69 -2.66
C PHE A 713 6.62 -14.06 -2.75
N ASP A 714 7.17 -15.09 -2.09
CA ASP A 714 6.54 -16.40 -1.93
C ASP A 714 5.27 -16.29 -1.06
N HIS A 715 4.30 -17.18 -1.26
CA HIS A 715 2.99 -17.01 -0.65
C HIS A 715 2.20 -18.31 -0.42
N PRO A 716 1.23 -18.30 0.53
CA PRO A 716 0.22 -19.34 0.66
C PRO A 716 -0.64 -19.53 -0.60
N GLN A 717 -1.26 -20.70 -0.72
CA GLN A 717 -2.30 -20.97 -1.73
C GLN A 717 -3.46 -19.98 -1.57
N LEU A 718 -4.15 -19.67 -2.67
CA LEU A 718 -5.33 -18.83 -2.65
C LEU A 718 -6.37 -19.37 -3.65
N PHE A 719 -7.66 -19.28 -3.29
CA PHE A 719 -8.75 -19.48 -4.25
C PHE A 719 -9.50 -18.17 -4.39
N ILE A 720 -9.38 -17.52 -5.54
CA ILE A 720 -9.98 -16.21 -5.78
C ILE A 720 -11.24 -16.35 -6.65
N PRO A 721 -12.30 -15.59 -6.38
CA PRO A 721 -13.41 -15.47 -7.32
C PRO A 721 -12.91 -15.00 -8.69
N ASN A 722 -13.39 -15.57 -9.77
CA ASN A 722 -13.06 -15.18 -11.13
C ASN A 722 -14.35 -15.13 -11.95
N GLY A 723 -15.25 -14.25 -11.49
CA GLY A 723 -16.64 -14.18 -11.92
C GLY A 723 -17.47 -15.43 -11.62
N HIS A 724 -18.47 -15.63 -12.48
CA HIS A 724 -19.53 -16.62 -12.33
C HIS A 724 -19.69 -17.39 -13.65
N PRO A 725 -20.09 -18.67 -13.62
CA PRO A 725 -20.38 -19.42 -14.83
C PRO A 725 -21.41 -18.68 -15.69
N GLY A 726 -21.10 -18.49 -16.97
CA GLY A 726 -21.89 -17.67 -17.90
C GLY A 726 -21.23 -16.33 -18.23
N ASN A 727 -22.02 -15.28 -18.43
CA ASN A 727 -21.59 -13.96 -18.89
C ASN A 727 -22.47 -12.84 -18.29
N GLN A 728 -22.45 -11.66 -18.90
CA GLN A 728 -23.23 -10.50 -18.46
C GLN A 728 -24.74 -10.62 -18.69
N ASN A 729 -25.18 -11.61 -19.47
CA ASN A 729 -26.58 -11.84 -19.80
C ASN A 729 -27.16 -13.08 -19.11
N SER A 730 -26.32 -14.00 -18.63
CA SER A 730 -26.76 -15.19 -17.90
C SER A 730 -25.71 -15.66 -16.89
N VAL A 731 -26.18 -16.10 -15.72
CA VAL A 731 -25.34 -16.68 -14.67
C VAL A 731 -26.00 -17.92 -14.08
N THR A 732 -25.19 -18.86 -13.58
CA THR A 732 -25.71 -20.00 -12.82
C THR A 732 -26.05 -19.56 -11.40
N ILE A 733 -27.29 -19.79 -10.98
CA ILE A 733 -27.78 -19.52 -9.62
C ILE A 733 -27.20 -20.54 -8.63
N ASP A 734 -26.73 -20.06 -7.49
CA ASP A 734 -26.42 -20.91 -6.33
C ASP A 734 -27.74 -21.36 -5.67
N PRO A 735 -28.07 -22.67 -5.68
CA PRO A 735 -29.33 -23.15 -5.11
C PRO A 735 -29.43 -22.98 -3.59
N ASN A 736 -28.30 -22.72 -2.91
CA ASN A 736 -28.21 -22.63 -1.46
C ASN A 736 -28.46 -21.22 -0.92
N VAL A 737 -28.57 -20.21 -1.79
CA VAL A 737 -28.76 -18.82 -1.37
C VAL A 737 -30.05 -18.25 -1.96
N LYS A 738 -31.02 -18.00 -1.07
CA LYS A 738 -32.26 -17.29 -1.38
C LYS A 738 -32.45 -16.15 -0.40
N THR A 739 -32.81 -14.98 -0.91
CA THR A 739 -33.21 -13.84 -0.08
C THR A 739 -34.71 -13.90 0.21
N GLN A 740 -35.15 -13.14 1.22
CA GLN A 740 -36.58 -13.06 1.59
C GLN A 740 -37.45 -12.42 0.51
N ASP A 741 -36.87 -11.61 -0.38
CA ASP A 741 -37.56 -10.96 -1.51
C ASP A 741 -37.49 -11.77 -2.82
N GLY A 742 -37.01 -13.02 -2.78
CA GLY A 742 -36.92 -13.92 -3.93
C GLY A 742 -35.69 -13.74 -4.82
N THR A 743 -34.80 -12.80 -4.46
CA THR A 743 -33.50 -12.60 -5.10
C THR A 743 -32.56 -13.79 -4.81
N THR A 744 -31.73 -14.14 -5.79
CA THR A 744 -30.75 -15.24 -5.71
C THR A 744 -29.32 -14.70 -5.83
N GLN A 745 -28.33 -15.53 -5.54
CA GLN A 745 -26.92 -15.23 -5.82
C GLN A 745 -26.38 -16.18 -6.88
N ALA A 746 -25.40 -15.73 -7.65
CA ALA A 746 -24.71 -16.54 -8.62
C ALA A 746 -23.66 -17.44 -7.95
N THR A 747 -23.44 -18.64 -8.47
CA THR A 747 -22.34 -19.50 -8.08
C THR A 747 -21.00 -18.87 -8.48
N ASP A 748 -19.99 -18.91 -7.61
CA ASP A 748 -18.64 -18.46 -7.97
C ASP A 748 -17.92 -19.46 -8.87
N SER A 749 -17.17 -18.94 -9.85
CA SER A 749 -16.06 -19.65 -10.47
C SER A 749 -14.79 -19.28 -9.72
N LEU A 750 -14.14 -20.24 -9.06
CA LEU A 750 -12.89 -19.99 -8.32
C LEU A 750 -11.67 -20.30 -9.19
N LEU A 751 -10.69 -19.40 -9.18
CA LEU A 751 -9.35 -19.61 -9.72
C LEU A 751 -8.40 -19.97 -8.59
N GLU A 752 -7.71 -21.10 -8.72
CA GLU A 752 -6.66 -21.51 -7.78
C GLU A 752 -5.33 -20.82 -8.15
N ILE A 753 -4.72 -20.19 -7.15
CA ILE A 753 -3.34 -19.74 -7.15
C ILE A 753 -2.57 -20.68 -6.22
N PRO A 754 -1.67 -21.54 -6.73
CA PRO A 754 -0.94 -22.51 -5.92
C PRO A 754 -0.08 -21.85 -4.84
N ALA A 755 0.20 -22.57 -3.74
CA ALA A 755 1.21 -22.13 -2.78
C ALA A 755 2.60 -22.14 -3.43
N VAL A 756 3.41 -21.13 -3.12
CA VAL A 756 4.78 -20.99 -3.61
C VAL A 756 5.72 -20.90 -2.41
N GLY A 757 6.80 -21.70 -2.41
CA GLY A 757 7.84 -21.66 -1.40
C GLY A 757 8.95 -20.66 -1.73
N GLN A 758 9.93 -20.50 -0.84
CA GLN A 758 10.98 -19.47 -0.96
C GLN A 758 11.77 -19.49 -2.28
N ASN A 759 11.87 -20.65 -2.93
CA ASN A 759 12.61 -20.84 -4.19
C ASN A 759 11.87 -20.36 -5.43
N GLY A 760 10.61 -19.92 -5.28
CA GLY A 760 9.75 -19.44 -6.34
C GLY A 760 8.97 -20.53 -7.06
N GLY A 761 8.12 -20.08 -7.97
CA GLY A 761 7.25 -20.91 -8.81
C GLY A 761 7.41 -20.57 -10.29
N ASN A 762 6.36 -20.85 -11.06
CA ASN A 762 6.32 -20.46 -12.46
C ASN A 762 6.32 -18.92 -12.59
N PRO A 763 6.87 -18.36 -13.68
CA PRO A 763 6.73 -16.95 -13.97
C PRO A 763 5.27 -16.50 -13.98
N LEU A 764 5.00 -15.35 -13.37
CA LEU A 764 3.67 -14.74 -13.37
C LEU A 764 3.17 -14.52 -14.81
N PRO A 765 1.91 -14.86 -15.10
CA PRO A 765 1.35 -14.68 -16.44
C PRO A 765 1.18 -13.20 -16.74
N LYS A 766 1.31 -12.84 -18.03
CA LYS A 766 0.96 -11.51 -18.50
C LYS A 766 -0.57 -11.37 -18.54
N PHE A 767 -1.06 -10.15 -18.28
CA PHE A 767 -2.47 -9.83 -18.43
C PHE A 767 -2.94 -10.17 -19.85
N LEU A 768 -4.09 -10.86 -19.95
CA LEU A 768 -4.70 -11.28 -21.23
C LEU A 768 -3.82 -12.19 -22.12
N ALA A 769 -2.81 -12.88 -21.56
CA ALA A 769 -1.94 -13.78 -22.32
C ALA A 769 -2.67 -14.99 -22.94
N THR A 770 -3.87 -15.32 -22.46
CA THR A 770 -4.66 -16.50 -22.85
C THR A 770 -6.02 -16.16 -23.45
N SER A 771 -6.33 -14.87 -23.64
CA SER A 771 -7.65 -14.39 -24.10
C SER A 771 -7.67 -14.03 -25.57
#